data_AF-A0A673J4Z0-F1
#
_entry.id   AF-A0A673J4Z0-F1
#
_cell.length_a   1.000
_cell.length_b   1.000
_cell.length_c   1.000
_cell.angle_alpha   90.00
_cell.angle_beta   90.00
_cell.angle_gamma   90.00
#
_symmetry.space_group_name_H-M   'P 1'
#
loop_
_entity.id
_entity.type
_entity.pdbx_description
1 polymer ?
#
loop_
_entity_poly.entity_id
_entity_poly.type
_entity_poly.pdbx_seq_one_letter_code
_entity_poly.pdbx_strand_id
1 'polypeptide(L)'
;MPAPIRLRELIRTIRTARTQAEEREMIQKEFIVEFGTNAIHSLSEYNHFYSSMIQPVKSDLNHSTQYVQGLALCTLGCMGSSEMCRDLAGEVEKLLKTSNSYLRKKAALCAVHVIRKVPELMEMFLPATKNLLSEKNHGEILHTSVVLLTEMCERSPDMLSHFRKLVPQLVRILKNLIMSGYSPEHDVSGISDPFLQVRILRLLRILGKGDDDSSEAMNDILAQVATNTETSKNVGNAILYETVLTIMDIKSESGLRVLAINILGRFLLNNDKNIRYVALTSLLKTVQTDHNAVQRHRSTIVDCLKDLDVSIKRRAMELSFALVNGNNIRGMMKELLYFLDSCDPDFKADCASGIFLAAEKYAPSKRWHIDTIMRVLTTAGSYVRDDSVPNLIQLITNSVEMHAYTVQRLYKALLDDISQQPLVQVASWCIGEYGDLLVSGQCEEEEPIQVSEDEVLDVLEGLLVSNLSTPVTRGYSLTAIMKLSTRFSSMNRIKKVVSIYGSSIDVELQQRAVEYNALFKKYDHMRPALLERMPIMEKTATNGPAEIVQTNGETDSTILDTKHLPSITQPASQVGQCNYHICFCFAGIPPMTAYNKNGLKIEFTFERANPNPNIAVITIHATNSTEADMTEFVFQAAVPKQQLRMRVKLTYTHKGSPVQDLAEVNNFPPQSWQ
;
A
#
# COMPACT_ATOMS: atom_id res chain seq x y z
N MET A 1 -55.59 -1.52 21.55
CA MET A 1 -54.65 -1.55 20.40
C MET A 1 -54.85 -2.88 19.67
N PRO A 2 -54.85 -2.92 18.34
CA PRO A 2 -54.85 -4.19 17.61
C PRO A 2 -53.60 -5.01 17.99
N ALA A 3 -53.69 -6.34 17.91
CA ALA A 3 -52.57 -7.22 18.18
C ALA A 3 -51.43 -6.94 17.18
N PRO A 4 -50.16 -6.97 17.61
CA PRO A 4 -49.02 -6.77 16.73
C PRO A 4 -49.03 -7.82 15.60
N ILE A 5 -48.76 -7.36 14.39
CA ILE A 5 -48.74 -8.19 13.18
C ILE A 5 -47.62 -9.23 13.31
N ARG A 6 -47.84 -10.47 12.85
CA ARG A 6 -46.79 -11.49 12.89
C ARG A 6 -45.66 -11.11 11.93
N LEU A 7 -44.40 -11.41 12.29
CA LEU A 7 -43.22 -11.13 11.47
C LEU A 7 -43.36 -11.54 9.99
N ARG A 8 -43.96 -12.70 9.72
CA ARG A 8 -44.19 -13.17 8.33
C ARG A 8 -45.13 -12.28 7.53
N GLU A 9 -46.13 -11.70 8.20
CA GLU A 9 -47.11 -10.82 7.60
C GLU A 9 -46.53 -9.42 7.41
N LEU A 10 -45.73 -8.92 8.36
CA LEU A 10 -44.92 -7.70 8.18
C LEU A 10 -43.98 -7.81 6.96
N ILE A 11 -43.23 -8.92 6.84
CA ILE A 11 -42.36 -9.17 5.69
C ILE A 11 -43.17 -9.21 4.40
N ARG A 12 -44.38 -9.79 4.43
CA ARG A 12 -45.25 -9.84 3.26
C ARG A 12 -45.72 -8.44 2.87
N THR A 13 -46.13 -7.61 3.82
CA THR A 13 -46.56 -6.22 3.61
C THR A 13 -45.43 -5.37 3.04
N ILE A 14 -44.24 -5.43 3.63
CA ILE A 14 -43.05 -4.72 3.13
C ILE A 14 -42.74 -5.13 1.69
N ARG A 15 -42.80 -6.43 1.36
CA ARG A 15 -42.59 -6.93 -0.01
C ARG A 15 -43.68 -6.53 -1.00
N THR A 16 -44.84 -6.04 -0.55
CA THR A 16 -45.88 -5.50 -1.45
C THR A 16 -45.65 -4.05 -1.83
N ALA A 17 -44.71 -3.36 -1.17
CA ALA A 17 -44.33 -2.01 -1.53
C ALA A 17 -43.80 -1.94 -2.97
N ARG A 18 -44.29 -0.97 -3.74
CA ARG A 18 -43.90 -0.74 -5.14
C ARG A 18 -42.78 0.27 -5.27
N THR A 19 -42.53 1.05 -4.21
CA THR A 19 -41.47 2.06 -4.15
C THR A 19 -40.76 2.01 -2.81
N GLN A 20 -39.51 2.45 -2.78
CA GLN A 20 -38.74 2.58 -1.53
C GLN A 20 -39.38 3.56 -0.54
N ALA A 21 -40.14 4.56 -1.04
CA ALA A 21 -40.89 5.49 -0.21
C ALA A 21 -42.07 4.81 0.50
N GLU A 22 -42.82 3.97 -0.23
CA GLU A 22 -43.92 3.17 0.32
C GLU A 22 -43.41 2.12 1.32
N GLU A 23 -42.29 1.46 1.02
CA GLU A 23 -41.61 0.56 1.96
C GLU A 23 -41.24 1.28 3.26
N ARG A 24 -40.66 2.49 3.15
CA ARG A 24 -40.29 3.30 4.31
C ARG A 24 -41.51 3.72 5.13
N GLU A 25 -42.62 4.07 4.48
CA GLU A 25 -43.87 4.43 5.16
C GLU A 25 -44.48 3.23 5.90
N MET A 26 -44.49 2.04 5.28
CA MET A 26 -44.93 0.80 5.91
C MET A 26 -44.06 0.43 7.12
N ILE A 27 -42.73 0.55 6.99
CA ILE A 27 -41.80 0.32 8.11
C ILE A 27 -42.02 1.32 9.23
N GLN A 28 -42.16 2.62 8.93
CA GLN A 28 -42.39 3.65 9.93
C GLN A 28 -43.72 3.44 10.67
N LYS A 29 -44.77 3.07 9.94
CA LYS A 29 -46.10 2.80 10.51
C LYS A 29 -46.05 1.65 11.51
N GLU A 30 -45.42 0.54 11.17
CA GLU A 30 -45.31 -0.63 12.06
C GLU A 30 -44.30 -0.40 13.19
N PHE A 31 -43.20 0.31 12.95
CA PHE A 31 -42.23 0.66 13.99
C PHE A 31 -42.84 1.57 15.08
N ILE A 32 -43.68 2.52 14.68
CA ILE A 32 -44.44 3.37 15.61
C ILE A 32 -45.45 2.54 16.41
N VAL A 33 -46.04 1.50 15.81
CA VAL A 33 -46.99 0.59 16.47
C VAL A 33 -46.30 -0.33 17.49
N GLU A 34 -45.12 -0.86 17.19
CA GLU A 34 -44.39 -1.78 18.08
C GLU A 34 -43.62 -1.08 19.21
N PHE A 35 -42.98 0.07 18.92
CA PHE A 35 -42.03 0.69 19.86
C PHE A 35 -42.49 2.06 20.41
N GLY A 36 -43.61 2.59 19.90
CA GLY A 36 -44.09 3.93 20.23
C GLY A 36 -43.20 5.05 19.67
N THR A 37 -43.70 6.29 19.65
CA THR A 37 -42.99 7.47 19.11
C THR A 37 -41.70 7.83 19.85
N ASN A 38 -41.46 7.28 21.05
CA ASN A 38 -40.35 7.66 21.93
C ASN A 38 -39.13 6.72 21.84
N ALA A 39 -39.17 5.61 21.09
CA ALA A 39 -38.05 4.67 21.02
C ALA A 39 -36.85 5.15 20.19
N ILE A 40 -36.99 6.26 19.46
CA ILE A 40 -35.91 6.83 18.63
C ILE A 40 -34.79 7.44 19.49
N HIS A 41 -35.03 7.69 20.79
CA HIS A 41 -34.09 8.38 21.67
C HIS A 41 -33.15 7.47 22.51
N SER A 42 -33.29 6.14 22.51
CA SER A 42 -32.55 5.26 23.43
C SER A 42 -31.33 4.54 22.84
N LEU A 43 -30.88 4.90 21.62
CA LEU A 43 -29.71 4.28 20.98
C LEU A 43 -28.38 5.00 21.30
N SER A 44 -28.38 6.03 22.16
CA SER A 44 -27.17 6.82 22.46
C SER A 44 -26.26 6.24 23.55
N GLU A 45 -26.61 5.12 24.19
CA GLU A 45 -25.83 4.54 25.30
C GLU A 45 -25.43 3.07 25.05
N TYR A 46 -24.77 2.82 23.91
CA TYR A 46 -24.29 1.47 23.55
C TYR A 46 -23.41 0.82 24.62
N ASN A 47 -22.61 1.59 25.37
CA ASN A 47 -21.69 1.03 26.36
C ASN A 47 -22.39 0.56 27.65
N HIS A 48 -23.45 1.24 28.11
CA HIS A 48 -24.15 0.86 29.34
C HIS A 48 -25.02 -0.40 29.16
N PHE A 49 -25.45 -0.66 27.92
CA PHE A 49 -26.19 -1.87 27.57
C PHE A 49 -25.36 -3.14 27.74
N TYR A 50 -24.08 -3.14 27.35
CA TYR A 50 -23.22 -4.34 27.44
C TYR A 50 -22.92 -4.76 28.89
N SER A 51 -22.69 -3.82 29.81
CA SER A 51 -22.50 -4.14 31.23
C SER A 51 -23.76 -4.78 31.83
N SER A 52 -24.95 -4.33 31.39
CA SER A 52 -26.24 -4.89 31.82
C SER A 52 -26.48 -6.31 31.29
N MET A 53 -25.80 -6.73 30.21
CA MET A 53 -25.92 -8.08 29.64
C MET A 53 -25.06 -9.14 30.34
N ILE A 54 -24.09 -8.76 31.17
CA ILE A 54 -23.16 -9.71 31.82
C ILE A 54 -23.92 -10.69 32.73
N GLN A 55 -24.81 -10.19 33.60
CA GLN A 55 -25.54 -11.02 34.56
C GLN A 55 -26.52 -11.99 33.90
N PRO A 56 -27.36 -11.56 32.92
CA PRO A 56 -28.21 -12.49 32.17
C PRO A 56 -27.41 -13.59 31.47
N VAL A 57 -26.34 -13.24 30.76
CA VAL A 57 -25.50 -14.24 30.07
C VAL A 57 -24.86 -15.19 31.07
N LYS A 58 -24.37 -14.70 32.23
CA LYS A 58 -23.81 -15.56 33.28
C LYS A 58 -24.83 -16.55 33.86
N SER A 59 -26.06 -16.09 34.08
CA SER A 59 -27.17 -16.95 34.51
C SER A 59 -27.47 -18.02 33.46
N ASP A 60 -27.55 -17.62 32.19
CA ASP A 60 -27.86 -18.52 31.08
C ASP A 60 -26.74 -19.56 30.82
N LEU A 61 -25.48 -19.20 31.06
CA LEU A 61 -24.34 -20.12 31.01
C LEU A 61 -24.40 -21.23 32.08
N ASN A 62 -25.05 -20.96 33.22
CA ASN A 62 -25.25 -21.93 34.30
C ASN A 62 -26.66 -22.57 34.28
N HIS A 63 -27.46 -22.33 33.23
CA HIS A 63 -28.79 -22.88 33.10
C HIS A 63 -28.77 -24.41 32.92
N SER A 64 -29.81 -25.11 33.41
CA SER A 64 -29.90 -26.57 33.35
C SER A 64 -30.02 -27.14 31.92
N THR A 65 -30.59 -26.34 31.02
CA THR A 65 -30.83 -26.73 29.62
C THR A 65 -29.64 -26.35 28.73
N GLN A 66 -29.01 -27.35 28.11
CA GLN A 66 -27.85 -27.18 27.23
C GLN A 66 -28.07 -26.20 26.06
N TYR A 67 -29.30 -26.07 25.54
CA TYR A 67 -29.60 -25.14 24.45
C TYR A 67 -29.56 -23.68 24.88
N VAL A 68 -29.95 -23.37 26.13
CA VAL A 68 -29.86 -22.03 26.71
C VAL A 68 -28.39 -21.66 26.93
N GLN A 69 -27.62 -22.57 27.51
CA GLN A 69 -26.16 -22.42 27.63
C GLN A 69 -25.51 -22.23 26.25
N GLY A 70 -25.97 -23.00 25.25
CA GLY A 70 -25.51 -22.92 23.87
C GLY A 70 -25.84 -21.60 23.17
N LEU A 71 -26.96 -20.95 23.54
CA LEU A 71 -27.32 -19.61 23.06
C LEU A 71 -26.44 -18.55 23.74
N ALA A 72 -26.25 -18.64 25.05
CA ALA A 72 -25.35 -17.75 25.80
C ALA A 72 -23.91 -17.79 25.28
N LEU A 73 -23.36 -18.99 25.05
CA LEU A 73 -22.03 -19.17 24.44
C LEU A 73 -21.95 -18.61 23.02
N CYS A 74 -23.04 -18.73 22.24
CA CYS A 74 -23.09 -18.19 20.88
C CYS A 74 -23.11 -16.66 20.89
N THR A 75 -23.94 -16.07 21.75
CA THR A 75 -24.03 -14.62 21.94
C THR A 75 -22.68 -14.07 22.39
N LEU A 76 -22.07 -14.67 23.41
CA LEU A 76 -20.75 -14.25 23.90
C LEU A 76 -19.68 -14.40 22.82
N GLY A 77 -19.66 -15.52 22.08
CA GLY A 77 -18.68 -15.78 21.03
C GLY A 77 -18.84 -14.93 19.76
N CYS A 78 -20.00 -14.31 19.52
CA CYS A 78 -20.23 -13.46 18.35
C CYS A 78 -20.12 -11.95 18.68
N MET A 79 -20.65 -11.52 19.82
CA MET A 79 -20.78 -10.08 20.16
C MET A 79 -20.19 -9.70 21.52
N GLY A 80 -19.50 -10.62 22.21
CA GLY A 80 -18.88 -10.35 23.50
C GLY A 80 -17.92 -9.15 23.44
N SER A 81 -18.12 -8.18 24.33
CA SER A 81 -17.19 -7.08 24.57
C SER A 81 -15.96 -7.55 25.36
N SER A 82 -14.90 -6.75 25.41
CA SER A 82 -13.71 -7.06 26.22
C SER A 82 -14.03 -7.21 27.71
N GLU A 83 -14.93 -6.38 28.25
CA GLU A 83 -15.38 -6.46 29.65
C GLU A 83 -16.16 -7.76 29.92
N MET A 84 -17.15 -8.08 29.08
CA MET A 84 -17.90 -9.33 29.18
C MET A 84 -16.98 -10.55 29.11
N CYS A 85 -15.98 -10.52 28.22
CA CYS A 85 -15.01 -11.59 28.09
C CYS A 85 -14.17 -11.78 29.35
N ARG A 86 -13.77 -10.70 30.05
CA ARG A 86 -13.03 -10.80 31.33
C ARG A 86 -13.87 -11.45 32.42
N ASP A 87 -15.11 -11.00 32.56
CA ASP A 87 -15.98 -11.45 33.65
C ASP A 87 -16.51 -12.87 33.45
N LEU A 88 -16.68 -13.30 32.20
CA LEU A 88 -17.26 -14.61 31.86
C LEU A 88 -16.21 -15.66 31.46
N ALA A 89 -14.93 -15.30 31.33
CA ALA A 89 -13.89 -16.25 30.89
C ALA A 89 -13.81 -17.51 31.77
N GLY A 90 -13.96 -17.37 33.09
CA GLY A 90 -13.96 -18.52 34.01
C GLY A 90 -15.13 -19.48 33.78
N GLU A 91 -16.31 -18.98 33.42
CA GLU A 91 -17.47 -19.81 33.08
C GLU A 91 -17.25 -20.53 31.74
N VAL A 92 -16.63 -19.86 30.76
CA VAL A 92 -16.27 -20.46 29.48
C VAL A 92 -15.25 -21.59 29.67
N GLU A 93 -14.22 -21.37 30.51
CA GLU A 93 -13.22 -22.38 30.84
C GLU A 93 -13.83 -23.61 31.53
N LYS A 94 -14.77 -23.39 32.45
CA LYS A 94 -15.56 -24.44 33.11
C LYS A 94 -16.39 -25.26 32.10
N LEU A 95 -17.11 -24.59 31.19
CA LEU A 95 -17.91 -25.25 30.15
C LEU A 95 -17.06 -25.97 29.10
N LEU A 96 -15.81 -25.55 28.90
CA LEU A 96 -14.86 -26.25 28.03
C LEU A 96 -14.44 -27.62 28.60
N LYS A 97 -14.50 -27.81 29.93
CA LYS A 97 -14.17 -29.05 30.65
C LYS A 97 -15.36 -30.02 30.81
N THR A 98 -16.56 -29.62 30.40
CA THR A 98 -17.76 -30.46 30.47
C THR A 98 -17.69 -31.66 29.51
N SER A 99 -18.30 -32.80 29.82
CA SER A 99 -18.35 -33.98 28.93
C SER A 99 -19.28 -33.82 27.72
N ASN A 100 -20.21 -32.86 27.76
CA ASN A 100 -21.16 -32.60 26.69
C ASN A 100 -20.48 -31.99 25.44
N SER A 101 -20.41 -32.79 24.38
CA SER A 101 -19.87 -32.43 23.06
C SER A 101 -20.49 -31.17 22.45
N TYR A 102 -21.80 -30.97 22.62
CA TYR A 102 -22.52 -29.81 22.07
C TYR A 102 -22.06 -28.49 22.69
N LEU A 103 -21.84 -28.49 24.01
CA LEU A 103 -21.38 -27.31 24.74
C LEU A 103 -19.89 -27.06 24.51
N ARG A 104 -19.07 -28.12 24.50
CA ARG A 104 -17.62 -27.99 24.31
C ARG A 104 -17.23 -27.33 23.00
N LYS A 105 -17.85 -27.72 21.87
CA LYS A 105 -17.54 -27.10 20.57
C LYS A 105 -17.84 -25.59 20.57
N LYS A 106 -18.91 -25.17 21.26
CA LYS A 106 -19.27 -23.76 21.41
C LYS A 106 -18.35 -23.04 22.39
N ALA A 107 -18.01 -23.67 23.52
CA ALA A 107 -17.10 -23.13 24.51
C ALA A 107 -15.69 -22.93 23.94
N ALA A 108 -15.19 -23.86 23.11
CA ALA A 108 -13.89 -23.73 22.45
C ALA A 108 -13.83 -22.53 21.50
N LEU A 109 -14.86 -22.33 20.66
CA LEU A 109 -14.95 -21.15 19.79
C LEU A 109 -15.21 -19.85 20.56
N CYS A 110 -15.96 -19.93 21.67
CA CYS A 110 -16.12 -18.79 22.57
C CYS A 110 -14.79 -18.41 23.23
N ALA A 111 -13.97 -19.38 23.63
CA ALA A 111 -12.62 -19.14 24.15
C ALA A 111 -11.72 -18.48 23.10
N VAL A 112 -11.83 -18.86 21.82
CA VAL A 112 -11.15 -18.15 20.72
C VAL A 112 -11.56 -16.68 20.67
N HIS A 113 -12.86 -16.38 20.79
CA HIS A 113 -13.33 -14.99 20.81
C HIS A 113 -12.83 -14.22 22.03
N VAL A 114 -12.84 -14.84 23.22
CA VAL A 114 -12.27 -14.28 24.44
C VAL A 114 -10.80 -13.94 24.25
N ILE A 115 -9.99 -14.87 23.71
CA ILE A 115 -8.56 -14.65 23.42
C ILE A 115 -8.34 -13.53 22.39
N ARG A 116 -9.17 -13.46 21.35
CA ARG A 116 -9.09 -12.38 20.35
C ARG A 116 -9.36 -11.01 20.95
N LYS A 117 -10.29 -10.91 21.89
CA LYS A 117 -10.67 -9.66 22.56
C LYS A 117 -9.72 -9.30 23.70
N VAL A 118 -9.25 -10.29 24.45
CA VAL A 118 -8.44 -10.15 25.66
C VAL A 118 -7.32 -11.21 25.62
N PRO A 119 -6.20 -10.93 24.92
CA PRO A 119 -5.14 -11.93 24.70
C PRO A 119 -4.47 -12.44 25.97
N GLU A 120 -4.40 -11.62 27.03
CA GLU A 120 -3.78 -11.99 28.31
C GLU A 120 -4.47 -13.16 29.03
N LEU A 121 -5.74 -13.44 28.72
CA LEU A 121 -6.48 -14.55 29.32
C LEU A 121 -6.17 -15.91 28.66
N MET A 122 -5.30 -15.96 27.65
CA MET A 122 -5.01 -17.19 26.92
C MET A 122 -4.45 -18.33 27.79
N GLU A 123 -3.64 -18.01 28.80
CA GLU A 123 -2.99 -19.00 29.66
C GLU A 123 -4.00 -19.83 30.47
N MET A 124 -5.16 -19.23 30.80
CA MET A 124 -6.20 -19.91 31.57
C MET A 124 -6.81 -21.09 30.81
N PHE A 125 -6.81 -21.04 29.48
CA PHE A 125 -7.38 -22.10 28.63
C PHE A 125 -6.37 -23.23 28.34
N LEU A 126 -5.08 -23.03 28.61
CA LEU A 126 -4.02 -23.99 28.33
C LEU A 126 -4.23 -25.39 28.96
N PRO A 127 -4.69 -25.52 30.22
CA PRO A 127 -4.92 -26.84 30.81
C PRO A 127 -6.03 -27.60 30.09
N ALA A 128 -7.05 -26.89 29.59
CA ALA A 128 -8.18 -27.50 28.91
C ALA A 128 -7.79 -28.02 27.51
N THR A 129 -6.85 -27.36 26.81
CA THR A 129 -6.52 -27.75 25.42
C THR A 129 -5.85 -29.12 25.29
N LYS A 130 -5.09 -29.57 26.29
CA LYS A 130 -4.39 -30.88 26.26
C LYS A 130 -5.35 -32.06 26.14
N ASN A 131 -6.52 -31.96 26.78
CA ASN A 131 -7.51 -33.03 26.82
C ASN A 131 -8.38 -33.07 25.55
N LEU A 132 -8.41 -32.00 24.76
CA LEU A 132 -9.30 -31.88 23.60
C LEU A 132 -8.78 -32.59 22.34
N LEU A 133 -7.47 -32.79 22.21
CA LEU A 133 -6.86 -33.48 21.05
C LEU A 133 -6.88 -35.02 21.14
N SER A 134 -7.18 -35.58 22.31
CA SER A 134 -7.22 -37.03 22.52
C SER A 134 -8.58 -37.65 22.18
N GLU A 135 -9.56 -36.84 21.82
CA GLU A 135 -10.93 -37.29 21.56
C GLU A 135 -11.11 -37.86 20.16
N LYS A 136 -11.56 -39.13 20.11
CA LYS A 136 -11.66 -39.92 18.86
C LYS A 136 -13.02 -39.87 18.18
N ASN A 137 -14.08 -39.46 18.89
CA ASN A 137 -15.45 -39.75 18.48
C ASN A 137 -16.20 -38.57 17.83
N HIS A 138 -15.62 -37.36 17.80
CA HIS A 138 -16.33 -36.17 17.30
C HIS A 138 -15.40 -35.25 16.48
N GLY A 139 -15.49 -35.32 15.14
CA GLY A 139 -14.74 -34.45 14.23
C GLY A 139 -14.97 -32.96 14.50
N GLU A 140 -16.18 -32.59 14.92
CA GLU A 140 -16.55 -31.21 15.25
C GLU A 140 -15.78 -30.64 16.47
N ILE A 141 -15.59 -31.43 17.54
CA ILE A 141 -14.85 -30.97 18.73
C ILE A 141 -13.40 -30.78 18.35
N LEU A 142 -12.83 -31.76 17.64
CA LEU A 142 -11.46 -31.70 17.19
C LEU A 142 -11.21 -30.47 16.30
N HIS A 143 -12.13 -30.16 15.36
CA HIS A 143 -12.06 -28.95 14.56
C HIS A 143 -12.00 -27.69 15.43
N THR A 144 -12.94 -27.51 16.36
CA THR A 144 -12.95 -26.31 17.24
C THR A 144 -11.72 -26.22 18.14
N SER A 145 -11.15 -27.36 18.52
CA SER A 145 -9.95 -27.44 19.35
C SER A 145 -8.70 -27.05 18.56
N VAL A 146 -8.58 -27.52 17.31
CA VAL A 146 -7.52 -27.09 16.38
C VAL A 146 -7.61 -25.59 16.11
N VAL A 147 -8.81 -25.02 15.96
CA VAL A 147 -9.00 -23.57 15.80
C VAL A 147 -8.54 -22.81 17.04
N LEU A 148 -8.86 -23.30 18.25
CA LEU A 148 -8.38 -22.72 19.50
C LEU A 148 -6.85 -22.76 19.59
N LEU A 149 -6.23 -23.90 19.28
CA LEU A 149 -4.78 -24.04 19.24
C LEU A 149 -4.13 -23.11 18.21
N THR A 150 -4.74 -22.97 17.04
CA THR A 150 -4.27 -22.06 15.99
C THR A 150 -4.23 -20.62 16.51
N GLU A 151 -5.30 -20.14 17.14
CA GLU A 151 -5.33 -18.80 17.71
C GLU A 151 -4.29 -18.64 18.84
N MET A 152 -4.15 -19.63 19.74
CA MET A 152 -3.14 -19.56 20.81
C MET A 152 -1.71 -19.49 20.26
N CYS A 153 -1.42 -20.27 19.22
CA CYS A 153 -0.14 -20.30 18.51
C CYS A 153 0.16 -18.99 17.76
N GLU A 154 -0.85 -18.36 17.15
CA GLU A 154 -0.66 -17.09 16.43
C GLU A 154 -0.39 -15.91 17.38
N ARG A 155 -0.86 -15.98 18.64
CA ARG A 155 -0.77 -14.87 19.59
C ARG A 155 0.52 -14.84 20.40
N SER A 156 1.03 -15.99 20.82
CA SER A 156 2.23 -16.07 21.67
C SER A 156 3.24 -17.10 21.16
N PRO A 157 4.52 -16.72 21.00
CA PRO A 157 5.58 -17.64 20.60
C PRO A 157 5.89 -18.70 21.68
N ASP A 158 5.65 -18.40 22.95
CA ASP A 158 5.86 -19.37 24.04
C ASP A 158 4.89 -20.56 23.88
N MET A 159 3.65 -20.26 23.47
CA MET A 159 2.66 -21.29 23.16
C MET A 159 3.04 -22.15 21.96
N LEU A 160 3.70 -21.57 20.94
CA LEU A 160 4.23 -22.34 19.80
C LEU A 160 5.19 -23.41 20.30
N SER A 161 6.14 -23.06 21.18
CA SER A 161 7.12 -24.01 21.71
C SER A 161 6.47 -25.17 22.46
N HIS A 162 5.40 -24.89 23.23
CA HIS A 162 4.67 -25.91 23.97
C HIS A 162 3.87 -26.84 23.05
N PHE A 163 3.22 -26.30 22.02
CA PHE A 163 2.35 -27.06 21.12
C PHE A 163 3.07 -27.75 19.96
N ARG A 164 4.32 -27.39 19.63
CA ARG A 164 5.16 -28.14 18.66
C ARG A 164 5.31 -29.62 19.01
N LYS A 165 5.32 -29.97 20.30
CA LYS A 165 5.38 -31.37 20.78
C LYS A 165 4.18 -32.22 20.33
N LEU A 166 3.06 -31.58 19.95
CA LEU A 166 1.84 -32.26 19.50
C LEU A 166 1.81 -32.48 17.98
N VAL A 167 2.80 -31.97 17.23
CA VAL A 167 2.89 -32.13 15.77
C VAL A 167 2.77 -33.60 15.33
N PRO A 168 3.50 -34.57 15.92
CA PRO A 168 3.37 -35.98 15.51
C PRO A 168 1.96 -36.56 15.74
N GLN A 169 1.25 -36.10 16.78
CA GLN A 169 -0.12 -36.49 17.04
C GLN A 169 -1.07 -35.93 15.98
N LEU A 170 -0.92 -34.65 15.61
CA LEU A 170 -1.69 -34.02 14.55
C LEU A 170 -1.45 -34.68 13.18
N VAL A 171 -0.19 -35.03 12.88
CA VAL A 171 0.20 -35.78 11.68
C VAL A 171 -0.50 -37.14 11.63
N ARG A 172 -0.54 -37.88 12.76
CA ARG A 172 -1.24 -39.17 12.84
C ARG A 172 -2.75 -39.02 12.63
N ILE A 173 -3.36 -37.98 13.22
CA ILE A 173 -4.78 -37.68 13.03
C ILE A 173 -5.07 -37.38 11.55
N LEU A 174 -4.26 -36.52 10.92
CA LEU A 174 -4.40 -36.18 9.51
C LEU A 174 -4.22 -37.41 8.61
N LYS A 175 -3.22 -38.25 8.89
CA LYS A 175 -3.01 -39.53 8.18
C LYS A 175 -4.22 -40.45 8.29
N ASN A 176 -4.83 -40.53 9.47
CA ASN A 176 -6.06 -41.31 9.65
C ASN A 176 -7.21 -40.71 8.82
N LEU A 177 -7.34 -39.39 8.70
CA LEU A 177 -8.41 -38.78 7.88
C LEU A 177 -8.25 -39.07 6.38
N ILE A 178 -7.01 -39.11 5.88
CA ILE A 178 -6.72 -39.42 4.47
C ILE A 178 -6.93 -40.92 4.18
N MET A 179 -6.50 -41.78 5.10
CA MET A 179 -6.61 -43.24 4.94
C MET A 179 -8.00 -43.78 5.31
N SER A 180 -8.73 -43.06 6.16
CA SER A 180 -10.09 -43.43 6.53
C SER A 180 -10.96 -43.33 5.28
N GLY A 181 -11.59 -44.44 4.95
CA GLY A 181 -12.61 -44.47 3.91
C GLY A 181 -13.85 -43.64 4.30
N TYR A 182 -14.89 -43.85 3.51
CA TYR A 182 -16.17 -43.15 3.63
C TYR A 182 -16.72 -43.10 5.06
N SER A 183 -16.97 -41.88 5.55
CA SER A 183 -17.68 -41.63 6.81
C SER A 183 -18.98 -40.86 6.51
N PRO A 184 -20.17 -41.45 6.76
CA PRO A 184 -21.44 -40.85 6.35
C PRO A 184 -21.72 -39.44 6.88
N GLU A 185 -21.19 -39.09 8.06
CA GLU A 185 -21.46 -37.82 8.72
C GLU A 185 -20.49 -36.69 8.33
N HIS A 186 -19.34 -37.05 7.75
CA HIS A 186 -18.23 -36.12 7.54
C HIS A 186 -17.65 -36.16 6.11
N ASP A 187 -18.17 -37.03 5.24
CA ASP A 187 -17.76 -37.09 3.84
C ASP A 187 -18.39 -35.97 3.02
N VAL A 188 -17.57 -35.26 2.24
CA VAL A 188 -18.04 -34.32 1.22
C VAL A 188 -17.41 -34.71 -0.11
N SER A 189 -18.21 -35.31 -0.99
CA SER A 189 -17.79 -35.73 -2.34
C SER A 189 -16.64 -36.74 -2.35
N GLY A 190 -16.63 -37.71 -1.42
CA GLY A 190 -15.63 -38.77 -1.35
C GLY A 190 -14.37 -38.40 -0.55
N ILE A 191 -14.37 -37.24 0.12
CA ILE A 191 -13.29 -36.78 0.99
C ILE A 191 -13.81 -36.64 2.44
N SER A 192 -13.16 -37.35 3.36
CA SER A 192 -13.47 -37.35 4.79
C SER A 192 -13.02 -36.07 5.50
N ASP A 193 -13.96 -35.33 6.07
CA ASP A 193 -13.79 -34.09 6.87
C ASP A 193 -12.76 -33.08 6.31
N PRO A 194 -13.04 -32.47 5.15
CA PRO A 194 -12.13 -31.53 4.50
C PRO A 194 -11.87 -30.27 5.33
N PHE A 195 -12.84 -29.83 6.15
CA PHE A 195 -12.68 -28.65 6.99
C PHE A 195 -11.64 -28.88 8.07
N LEU A 196 -11.70 -30.04 8.73
CA LEU A 196 -10.70 -30.42 9.72
C LEU A 196 -9.32 -30.59 9.09
N GLN A 197 -9.21 -31.22 7.92
CA GLN A 197 -7.93 -31.36 7.22
C GLN A 197 -7.28 -30.00 6.95
N VAL A 198 -8.02 -29.04 6.41
CA VAL A 198 -7.53 -27.67 6.15
C VAL A 198 -7.12 -26.98 7.47
N ARG A 199 -7.86 -27.16 8.56
CA ARG A 199 -7.49 -26.58 9.86
C ARG A 199 -6.22 -27.19 10.44
N ILE A 200 -6.04 -28.51 10.32
CA ILE A 200 -4.82 -29.18 10.76
C ILE A 200 -3.62 -28.70 9.92
N LEU A 201 -3.76 -28.64 8.59
CA LEU A 201 -2.71 -28.11 7.70
C LEU A 201 -2.32 -26.68 8.07
N ARG A 202 -3.30 -25.81 8.31
CA ARG A 202 -3.05 -24.43 8.76
C ARG A 202 -2.30 -24.37 10.09
N LEU A 203 -2.68 -25.21 11.05
CA LEU A 203 -1.98 -25.29 12.34
C LEU A 203 -0.54 -25.80 12.16
N LEU A 204 -0.34 -26.84 11.34
CA LEU A 204 0.99 -27.36 10.99
C LEU A 204 1.87 -26.29 10.34
N ARG A 205 1.32 -25.47 9.43
CA ARG A 205 2.02 -24.34 8.82
C ARG A 205 2.60 -23.37 9.85
N ILE A 206 1.81 -23.04 10.87
CA ILE A 206 2.23 -22.10 11.93
C ILE A 206 3.24 -22.77 12.86
N LEU A 207 3.03 -24.04 13.22
CA LEU A 207 3.92 -24.79 14.12
C LEU A 207 5.30 -25.06 13.50
N GLY A 208 5.35 -25.39 12.20
CA GLY A 208 6.58 -25.66 11.46
C GLY A 208 7.34 -24.41 11.01
N LYS A 209 6.72 -23.22 11.10
CA LYS A 209 7.38 -21.97 10.71
C LYS A 209 8.59 -21.71 11.62
N GLY A 210 9.78 -21.73 11.03
CA GLY A 210 11.04 -21.50 11.72
C GLY A 210 11.51 -22.66 12.61
N ASP A 211 10.99 -23.88 12.40
CA ASP A 211 11.37 -25.09 13.15
C ASP A 211 11.65 -26.25 12.21
N ASP A 212 12.88 -26.74 12.21
CA ASP A 212 13.31 -27.79 11.26
C ASP A 212 12.78 -29.18 11.71
N ASP A 213 12.81 -29.48 13.01
CA ASP A 213 12.34 -30.76 13.56
C ASP A 213 10.83 -30.98 13.32
N SER A 214 10.00 -29.99 13.61
CA SER A 214 8.55 -30.08 13.34
C SER A 214 8.26 -30.13 11.84
N SER A 215 9.02 -29.39 11.01
CA SER A 215 8.87 -29.42 9.55
C SER A 215 9.19 -30.80 9.00
N GLU A 216 10.26 -31.44 9.48
CA GLU A 216 10.63 -32.79 9.09
C GLU A 216 9.56 -33.82 9.49
N ALA A 217 9.02 -33.72 10.70
CA ALA A 217 7.97 -34.61 11.18
C ALA A 217 6.67 -34.55 10.35
N MET A 218 6.43 -33.46 9.60
CA MET A 218 5.24 -33.29 8.76
C MET A 218 5.52 -33.44 7.24
N ASN A 219 6.77 -33.54 6.80
CA ASN A 219 7.12 -33.63 5.38
C ASN A 219 6.45 -34.84 4.69
N ASP A 220 6.49 -36.01 5.33
CA ASP A 220 5.88 -37.25 4.80
C ASP A 220 4.37 -37.11 4.57
N ILE A 221 3.65 -36.52 5.53
CA ILE A 221 2.20 -36.36 5.40
C ILE A 221 1.84 -35.29 4.38
N LEU A 222 2.63 -34.21 4.26
CA LEU A 222 2.41 -33.19 3.23
C LEU A 222 2.64 -33.76 1.83
N ALA A 223 3.68 -34.58 1.64
CA ALA A 223 3.91 -35.30 0.40
C ALA A 223 2.75 -36.27 0.09
N GLN A 224 2.26 -37.01 1.09
CA GLN A 224 1.13 -37.93 0.94
C GLN A 224 -0.17 -37.20 0.56
N VAL A 225 -0.50 -36.08 1.21
CA VAL A 225 -1.69 -35.27 0.87
C VAL A 225 -1.56 -34.70 -0.55
N ALA A 226 -0.37 -34.19 -0.90
CA ALA A 226 -0.12 -33.58 -2.19
C ALA A 226 -0.27 -34.56 -3.38
N THR A 227 0.01 -35.85 -3.17
CA THR A 227 -0.07 -36.88 -4.22
C THR A 227 -1.40 -37.64 -4.23
N ASN A 228 -2.00 -37.92 -3.07
CA ASN A 228 -3.19 -38.77 -2.98
C ASN A 228 -4.51 -38.00 -3.07
N THR A 229 -4.52 -36.68 -2.86
CA THR A 229 -5.78 -35.91 -2.87
C THR A 229 -6.34 -35.77 -4.28
N GLU A 230 -7.62 -36.10 -4.44
CA GLU A 230 -8.30 -36.00 -5.73
C GLU A 230 -8.58 -34.54 -6.12
N THR A 231 -8.12 -34.12 -7.31
CA THR A 231 -8.27 -32.73 -7.81
C THR A 231 -9.54 -32.48 -8.63
N SER A 232 -10.42 -33.49 -8.74
CA SER A 232 -11.61 -33.44 -9.60
C SER A 232 -12.70 -32.48 -9.09
N LYS A 233 -12.72 -32.23 -7.77
CA LYS A 233 -13.71 -31.38 -7.09
C LYS A 233 -13.04 -30.24 -6.35
N ASN A 234 -13.82 -29.19 -6.07
CA ASN A 234 -13.36 -28.03 -5.31
C ASN A 234 -12.82 -28.39 -3.92
N VAL A 235 -13.40 -29.41 -3.28
CA VAL A 235 -13.00 -29.86 -1.93
C VAL A 235 -11.54 -30.30 -1.89
N GLY A 236 -11.12 -31.15 -2.83
CA GLY A 236 -9.73 -31.59 -2.91
C GLY A 236 -8.78 -30.46 -3.33
N ASN A 237 -9.22 -29.56 -4.22
CA ASN A 237 -8.45 -28.36 -4.55
C ASN A 237 -8.25 -27.44 -3.34
N ALA A 238 -9.23 -27.33 -2.44
CA ALA A 238 -9.12 -26.54 -1.20
C ALA A 238 -8.13 -27.14 -0.20
N ILE A 239 -8.12 -28.48 -0.06
CA ILE A 239 -7.12 -29.18 0.77
C ILE A 239 -5.73 -28.96 0.19
N LEU A 240 -5.54 -29.26 -1.09
CA LEU A 240 -4.27 -29.08 -1.78
C LEU A 240 -3.79 -27.63 -1.75
N TYR A 241 -4.70 -26.66 -1.82
CA TYR A 241 -4.37 -25.26 -1.68
C TYR A 241 -3.73 -24.96 -0.31
N GLU A 242 -4.36 -25.36 0.79
CA GLU A 242 -3.77 -25.16 2.12
C GLU A 242 -2.49 -26.01 2.30
N THR A 243 -2.42 -27.21 1.72
CA THR A 243 -1.19 -28.03 1.70
C THR A 243 -0.05 -27.28 1.02
N VAL A 244 -0.28 -26.67 -0.14
CA VAL A 244 0.72 -25.87 -0.84
C VAL A 244 1.16 -24.68 0.00
N LEU A 245 0.22 -23.91 0.56
CA LEU A 245 0.58 -22.79 1.45
C LEU A 245 1.41 -23.27 2.64
N THR A 246 1.10 -24.45 3.17
CA THR A 246 1.84 -25.05 4.29
C THR A 246 3.28 -25.36 3.88
N ILE A 247 3.47 -26.06 2.75
CA ILE A 247 4.79 -26.40 2.21
C ILE A 247 5.63 -25.14 1.94
N MET A 248 5.03 -24.09 1.39
CA MET A 248 5.75 -22.88 0.99
C MET A 248 6.16 -21.97 2.15
N ASP A 249 5.39 -21.97 3.25
CA ASP A 249 5.68 -21.14 4.43
C ASP A 249 6.65 -21.81 5.42
N ILE A 250 6.78 -23.14 5.39
CA ILE A 250 7.72 -23.89 6.25
C ILE A 250 9.08 -24.12 5.56
N LYS A 251 10.09 -24.50 6.34
CA LYS A 251 11.37 -24.96 5.82
C LYS A 251 11.27 -26.44 5.42
N SER A 252 10.60 -26.70 4.30
CA SER A 252 10.46 -28.05 3.74
C SER A 252 11.62 -28.41 2.79
N GLU A 253 11.72 -29.71 2.47
CA GLU A 253 12.63 -30.20 1.42
C GLU A 253 12.37 -29.52 0.07
N SER A 254 13.44 -29.27 -0.70
CA SER A 254 13.36 -28.63 -2.02
C SER A 254 12.50 -29.42 -3.01
N GLY A 255 12.52 -30.76 -2.95
CA GLY A 255 11.67 -31.63 -3.77
C GLY A 255 10.17 -31.38 -3.54
N LEU A 256 9.77 -31.21 -2.27
CA LEU A 256 8.38 -30.93 -1.89
C LEU A 256 7.93 -29.54 -2.34
N ARG A 257 8.80 -28.52 -2.29
CA ARG A 257 8.49 -27.18 -2.82
C ARG A 257 8.30 -27.17 -4.33
N VAL A 258 9.14 -27.90 -5.06
CA VAL A 258 8.97 -28.04 -6.51
C VAL A 258 7.65 -28.74 -6.84
N LEU A 259 7.27 -29.78 -6.08
CA LEU A 259 5.95 -30.41 -6.22
C LEU A 259 4.81 -29.42 -5.96
N ALA A 260 4.89 -28.62 -4.90
CA ALA A 260 3.90 -27.60 -4.58
C ALA A 260 3.74 -26.56 -5.70
N ILE A 261 4.84 -26.08 -6.27
CA ILE A 261 4.80 -25.14 -7.40
C ILE A 261 4.19 -25.79 -8.65
N ASN A 262 4.49 -27.07 -8.93
CA ASN A 262 3.85 -27.79 -10.03
C ASN A 262 2.33 -27.96 -9.83
N ILE A 263 1.87 -28.14 -8.58
CA ILE A 263 0.43 -28.16 -8.24
C ILE A 263 -0.20 -26.79 -8.53
N LEU A 264 0.44 -25.69 -8.14
CA LEU A 264 -0.02 -24.34 -8.50
C LEU A 264 -0.04 -24.11 -10.01
N GLY A 265 0.96 -24.63 -10.73
CA GLY A 265 1.00 -24.62 -12.19
C GLY A 265 -0.21 -25.33 -12.81
N ARG A 266 -0.65 -26.46 -12.25
CA ARG A 266 -1.89 -27.14 -12.66
C ARG A 266 -3.13 -26.32 -12.32
N PHE A 267 -3.15 -25.63 -11.18
CA PHE A 267 -4.25 -24.75 -10.80
C PHE A 267 -4.41 -23.55 -11.74
N LEU A 268 -3.33 -23.02 -12.32
CA LEU A 268 -3.39 -21.99 -13.36
C LEU A 268 -4.12 -22.44 -14.63
N LEU A 269 -4.09 -23.75 -14.93
CA LEU A 269 -4.76 -24.33 -16.09
C LEU A 269 -6.22 -24.73 -15.79
N ASN A 270 -6.71 -24.49 -14.57
CA ASN A 270 -8.07 -24.84 -14.20
C ASN A 270 -9.08 -23.88 -14.83
N ASN A 271 -10.23 -24.39 -15.27
CA ASN A 271 -11.31 -23.57 -15.82
C ASN A 271 -11.91 -22.62 -14.77
N ASP A 272 -11.92 -23.02 -13.49
CA ASP A 272 -12.43 -22.20 -12.40
C ASP A 272 -11.54 -20.98 -12.16
N LYS A 273 -12.13 -19.80 -12.33
CA LYS A 273 -11.47 -18.51 -12.10
C LYS A 273 -11.00 -18.36 -10.65
N ASN A 274 -11.75 -18.87 -9.67
CA ASN A 274 -11.35 -18.78 -8.26
C ASN A 274 -10.05 -19.55 -8.01
N ILE A 275 -9.91 -20.73 -8.62
CA ILE A 275 -8.69 -21.55 -8.50
C ILE A 275 -7.50 -20.85 -9.17
N ARG A 276 -7.70 -20.26 -10.36
CA ARG A 276 -6.66 -19.48 -11.03
C ARG A 276 -6.24 -18.25 -10.23
N TYR A 277 -7.19 -17.53 -9.65
CA TYR A 277 -6.92 -16.38 -8.79
C TYR A 277 -6.07 -16.77 -7.57
N VAL A 278 -6.46 -17.86 -6.92
CA VAL A 278 -5.74 -18.40 -5.77
C VAL A 278 -4.34 -18.85 -6.16
N ALA A 279 -4.17 -19.50 -7.31
CA ALA A 279 -2.87 -19.92 -7.82
C ALA A 279 -1.94 -18.74 -8.09
N LEU A 280 -2.41 -17.72 -8.82
CA LEU A 280 -1.64 -16.49 -9.09
C LEU A 280 -1.23 -15.77 -7.80
N THR A 281 -2.17 -15.63 -6.85
CA THR A 281 -1.89 -14.99 -5.55
C THR A 281 -0.85 -15.75 -4.74
N SER A 282 -0.87 -17.09 -4.82
CA SER A 282 0.07 -17.95 -4.10
C SER A 282 1.45 -17.90 -4.73
N LEU A 283 1.52 -18.00 -6.06
CA LEU A 283 2.78 -17.88 -6.81
C LEU A 283 3.44 -16.53 -6.57
N LEU A 284 2.65 -15.44 -6.49
CA LEU A 284 3.15 -14.10 -6.18
C LEU A 284 3.87 -14.02 -4.84
N LYS A 285 3.33 -14.68 -3.80
CA LYS A 285 3.99 -14.74 -2.48
C LYS A 285 5.28 -15.55 -2.52
N THR A 286 5.36 -16.58 -3.37
CA THR A 286 6.49 -17.51 -3.40
C THR A 286 7.62 -17.12 -4.34
N VAL A 287 7.42 -16.15 -5.24
CA VAL A 287 8.45 -15.71 -6.21
C VAL A 287 9.75 -15.27 -5.52
N GLN A 288 9.65 -14.68 -4.33
CA GLN A 288 10.81 -14.21 -3.56
C GLN A 288 11.65 -15.38 -3.02
N THR A 289 11.04 -16.53 -2.74
CA THR A 289 11.72 -17.72 -2.18
C THR A 289 12.28 -18.62 -3.29
N ASP A 290 11.47 -18.95 -4.30
CA ASP A 290 11.79 -19.96 -5.31
C ASP A 290 11.56 -19.46 -6.75
N HIS A 291 12.29 -18.40 -7.14
CA HIS A 291 12.11 -17.71 -8.42
C HIS A 291 12.20 -18.66 -9.64
N ASN A 292 13.19 -19.55 -9.67
CA ASN A 292 13.45 -20.43 -10.83
C ASN A 292 12.33 -21.45 -11.10
N ALA A 293 11.66 -21.92 -10.05
CA ALA A 293 10.57 -22.89 -10.19
C ALA A 293 9.31 -22.21 -10.75
N VAL A 294 8.99 -21.00 -10.28
CA VAL A 294 7.85 -20.21 -10.80
C VAL A 294 8.07 -19.81 -12.26
N GLN A 295 9.31 -19.50 -12.67
CA GLN A 295 9.65 -19.16 -14.06
C GLN A 295 9.22 -20.23 -15.08
N ARG A 296 9.13 -21.51 -14.70
CA ARG A 296 8.68 -22.59 -15.60
C ARG A 296 7.24 -22.40 -16.09
N HIS A 297 6.41 -21.73 -15.29
CA HIS A 297 5.01 -21.43 -15.59
C HIS A 297 4.82 -20.02 -16.16
N ARG A 298 5.89 -19.34 -16.60
CA ARG A 298 5.82 -17.98 -17.12
C ARG A 298 4.85 -17.83 -18.30
N SER A 299 4.85 -18.78 -19.24
CA SER A 299 3.96 -18.72 -20.42
C SER A 299 2.50 -18.69 -20.02
N THR A 300 2.08 -19.61 -19.14
CA THR A 300 0.69 -19.67 -18.65
C THR A 300 0.31 -18.45 -17.81
N ILE A 301 1.25 -17.86 -17.06
CA ILE A 301 1.02 -16.61 -16.32
C ILE A 301 0.80 -15.43 -17.27
N VAL A 302 1.62 -15.30 -18.32
CA VAL A 302 1.45 -14.26 -19.34
C VAL A 302 0.14 -14.46 -20.11
N ASP A 303 -0.26 -15.71 -20.38
CA ASP A 303 -1.57 -15.99 -21.00
C ASP A 303 -2.74 -15.54 -20.10
N CYS A 304 -2.58 -15.55 -18.77
CA CYS A 304 -3.59 -15.02 -17.84
C CYS A 304 -3.79 -13.49 -17.94
N LEU A 305 -2.86 -12.75 -18.56
CA LEU A 305 -3.06 -11.31 -18.84
C LEU A 305 -4.19 -11.08 -19.86
N LYS A 306 -4.50 -12.09 -20.68
CA LYS A 306 -5.57 -12.07 -21.68
C LYS A 306 -6.91 -12.54 -21.12
N ASP A 307 -7.00 -12.85 -19.82
CA ASP A 307 -8.26 -13.29 -19.22
C ASP A 307 -9.30 -12.16 -19.18
N LEU A 308 -10.58 -12.53 -19.27
CA LEU A 308 -11.68 -11.58 -19.20
C LEU A 308 -11.92 -11.06 -17.77
N ASP A 309 -11.49 -11.81 -16.75
CA ASP A 309 -11.66 -11.45 -15.35
C ASP A 309 -10.62 -10.41 -14.88
N VAL A 310 -11.11 -9.27 -14.39
CA VAL A 310 -10.32 -8.15 -13.89
C VAL A 310 -9.40 -8.56 -12.74
N SER A 311 -9.86 -9.45 -11.86
CA SER A 311 -9.07 -9.90 -10.69
C SER A 311 -7.91 -10.80 -11.11
N ILE A 312 -8.14 -11.66 -12.12
CA ILE A 312 -7.11 -12.51 -12.72
C ILE A 312 -6.08 -11.66 -13.44
N LYS A 313 -6.52 -10.74 -14.31
CA LYS A 313 -5.64 -9.79 -15.01
C LYS A 313 -4.74 -9.03 -14.05
N ARG A 314 -5.30 -8.51 -12.94
CA ARG A 314 -4.55 -7.78 -11.91
C ARG A 314 -3.43 -8.62 -11.31
N ARG A 315 -3.75 -9.83 -10.83
CA ARG A 315 -2.76 -10.72 -10.20
C ARG A 315 -1.74 -11.25 -11.19
N ALA A 316 -2.16 -11.53 -12.43
CA ALA A 316 -1.25 -11.92 -13.50
C ALA A 316 -0.26 -10.79 -13.81
N MET A 317 -0.71 -9.54 -13.91
CA MET A 317 0.15 -8.37 -14.13
C MET A 317 1.19 -8.20 -13.01
N GLU A 318 0.75 -8.20 -11.75
CA GLU A 318 1.65 -8.11 -10.58
C GLU A 318 2.70 -9.23 -10.59
N LEU A 319 2.27 -10.46 -10.88
CA LEU A 319 3.16 -11.62 -10.96
C LEU A 319 4.11 -11.54 -12.16
N SER A 320 3.64 -11.08 -13.33
CA SER A 320 4.47 -10.87 -14.51
C SER A 320 5.60 -9.89 -14.23
N PHE A 321 5.34 -8.79 -13.51
CA PHE A 321 6.39 -7.86 -13.09
C PHE A 321 7.37 -8.49 -12.09
N ALA A 322 6.87 -9.26 -11.11
CA ALA A 322 7.73 -9.98 -10.16
C ALA A 322 8.63 -11.05 -10.83
N LEU A 323 8.24 -11.55 -12.00
CA LEU A 323 9.00 -12.52 -12.80
C LEU A 323 10.01 -11.89 -13.76
N VAL A 324 10.08 -10.56 -13.86
CA VAL A 324 11.06 -9.92 -14.73
C VAL A 324 12.47 -10.07 -14.13
N ASN A 325 13.42 -10.47 -14.97
CA ASN A 325 14.84 -10.56 -14.65
C ASN A 325 15.71 -10.11 -15.84
N GLY A 326 17.01 -9.96 -15.62
CA GLY A 326 17.94 -9.49 -16.65
C GLY A 326 17.99 -10.36 -17.92
N ASN A 327 17.62 -11.64 -17.83
CA ASN A 327 17.65 -12.56 -18.96
C ASN A 327 16.37 -12.50 -19.81
N ASN A 328 15.22 -12.26 -19.17
CA ASN A 328 13.91 -12.31 -19.81
C ASN A 328 13.29 -10.94 -20.11
N ILE A 329 13.89 -9.84 -19.62
CA ILE A 329 13.39 -8.46 -19.74
C ILE A 329 12.96 -8.10 -21.16
N ARG A 330 13.76 -8.40 -22.19
CA ARG A 330 13.44 -8.05 -23.58
C ARG A 330 12.18 -8.73 -24.09
N GLY A 331 11.94 -9.99 -23.70
CA GLY A 331 10.77 -10.75 -24.11
C GLY A 331 9.53 -10.36 -23.30
N MET A 332 9.67 -10.33 -21.97
CA MET A 332 8.59 -9.97 -21.05
C MET A 332 8.08 -8.55 -21.30
N MET A 333 8.97 -7.60 -21.56
CA MET A 333 8.57 -6.22 -21.79
C MET A 333 7.72 -6.05 -23.06
N LYS A 334 7.94 -6.88 -24.10
CA LYS A 334 7.10 -6.84 -25.31
C LYS A 334 5.65 -7.24 -24.99
N GLU A 335 5.46 -8.30 -24.22
CA GLU A 335 4.13 -8.75 -23.79
C GLU A 335 3.47 -7.73 -22.85
N LEU A 336 4.24 -7.13 -21.93
CA LEU A 336 3.74 -6.09 -21.01
C LEU A 336 3.36 -4.80 -21.73
N LEU A 337 4.14 -4.36 -22.73
CA LEU A 337 3.80 -3.21 -23.58
C LEU A 337 2.57 -3.49 -24.45
N TYR A 338 2.41 -4.71 -24.95
CA TYR A 338 1.20 -5.13 -25.66
C TYR A 338 -0.03 -5.14 -24.75
N PHE A 339 0.14 -5.60 -23.51
CA PHE A 339 -0.91 -5.52 -22.48
C PHE A 339 -1.26 -4.06 -22.16
N LEU A 340 -0.27 -3.18 -22.00
CA LEU A 340 -0.50 -1.75 -21.74
C LEU A 340 -1.37 -1.08 -22.81
N ASP A 341 -1.17 -1.44 -24.07
CA ASP A 341 -1.93 -0.89 -25.21
C ASP A 341 -3.40 -1.33 -25.19
N SER A 342 -3.66 -2.58 -24.81
CA SER A 342 -4.99 -3.21 -24.83
C SER A 342 -5.74 -3.19 -23.50
N CYS A 343 -5.11 -2.78 -22.40
CA CYS A 343 -5.69 -2.86 -21.06
C CYS A 343 -6.71 -1.76 -20.74
N ASP A 344 -7.60 -2.07 -19.79
CA ASP A 344 -8.59 -1.12 -19.26
C ASP A 344 -7.89 0.05 -18.53
N PRO A 345 -8.50 1.25 -18.48
CA PRO A 345 -7.92 2.44 -17.84
C PRO A 345 -7.40 2.20 -16.42
N ASP A 346 -8.11 1.39 -15.62
CA ASP A 346 -7.77 1.05 -14.24
C ASP A 346 -6.44 0.30 -14.09
N PHE A 347 -5.92 -0.29 -15.17
CA PHE A 347 -4.63 -0.99 -15.18
C PHE A 347 -3.50 -0.14 -15.76
N LYS A 348 -3.80 0.88 -16.58
CA LYS A 348 -2.77 1.63 -17.33
C LYS A 348 -1.76 2.29 -16.40
N ALA A 349 -2.23 2.88 -15.30
CA ALA A 349 -1.35 3.54 -14.32
C ALA A 349 -0.41 2.54 -13.62
N ASP A 350 -0.97 1.44 -13.09
CA ASP A 350 -0.20 0.38 -12.42
C ASP A 350 0.78 -0.30 -13.38
N CYS A 351 0.34 -0.59 -14.60
CA CYS A 351 1.15 -1.23 -15.63
C CYS A 351 2.29 -0.32 -16.10
N ALA A 352 2.00 0.94 -16.41
CA ALA A 352 3.03 1.91 -16.76
C ALA A 352 4.08 2.02 -15.65
N SER A 353 3.65 2.19 -14.40
CA SER A 353 4.55 2.28 -13.24
C SER A 353 5.40 1.00 -13.07
N GLY A 354 4.80 -0.18 -13.25
CA GLY A 354 5.53 -1.45 -13.22
C GLY A 354 6.58 -1.57 -14.32
N ILE A 355 6.27 -1.10 -15.53
CA ILE A 355 7.22 -1.07 -16.66
C ILE A 355 8.40 -0.14 -16.35
N PHE A 356 8.14 1.05 -15.82
CA PHE A 356 9.21 1.98 -15.41
C PHE A 356 10.16 1.33 -14.39
N LEU A 357 9.62 0.74 -13.33
CA LEU A 357 10.44 0.09 -12.29
C LEU A 357 11.25 -1.10 -12.82
N ALA A 358 10.65 -1.92 -13.69
CA ALA A 358 11.32 -3.06 -14.29
C ALA A 358 12.42 -2.63 -15.27
N ALA A 359 12.18 -1.60 -16.08
CA ALA A 359 13.16 -1.03 -17.01
C ALA A 359 14.33 -0.38 -16.26
N GLU A 360 14.06 0.35 -15.17
CA GLU A 360 15.11 0.97 -14.36
C GLU A 360 16.07 -0.06 -13.75
N LYS A 361 15.52 -1.20 -13.30
CA LYS A 361 16.30 -2.24 -12.62
C LYS A 361 17.04 -3.17 -13.58
N TYR A 362 16.45 -3.51 -14.73
CA TYR A 362 16.93 -4.60 -15.59
C TYR A 362 17.21 -4.18 -17.04
N ALA A 363 17.27 -2.88 -17.37
CA ALA A 363 17.57 -2.43 -18.72
C ALA A 363 18.91 -2.99 -19.25
N PRO A 364 18.92 -3.66 -20.42
CA PRO A 364 20.15 -4.20 -21.01
C PRO A 364 21.04 -3.14 -21.67
N SER A 365 20.46 -2.03 -22.13
CA SER A 365 21.19 -0.89 -22.69
C SER A 365 20.43 0.41 -22.44
N LYS A 366 21.15 1.55 -22.45
CA LYS A 366 20.54 2.88 -22.28
C LYS A 366 19.56 3.21 -23.41
N ARG A 367 19.92 2.89 -24.65
CA ARG A 367 19.00 2.99 -25.81
C ARG A 367 17.69 2.27 -25.55
N TRP A 368 17.75 0.97 -25.22
CA TRP A 368 16.55 0.18 -24.98
C TRP A 368 15.69 0.74 -23.83
N HIS A 369 16.34 1.27 -22.79
CA HIS A 369 15.66 1.89 -21.66
C HIS A 369 14.88 3.13 -22.09
N ILE A 370 15.53 4.04 -22.82
CA ILE A 370 14.92 5.26 -23.35
C ILE A 370 13.77 4.91 -24.31
N ASP A 371 13.97 3.95 -25.20
CA ASP A 371 12.96 3.48 -26.17
C ASP A 371 11.71 2.95 -25.47
N THR A 372 11.89 2.16 -24.42
CA THR A 372 10.81 1.55 -23.65
C THR A 372 10.01 2.62 -22.92
N ILE A 373 10.68 3.56 -22.26
CA ILE A 373 10.01 4.64 -21.54
C ILE A 373 9.25 5.54 -22.53
N MET A 374 9.86 5.93 -23.65
CA MET A 374 9.17 6.73 -24.66
C MET A 374 7.93 6.00 -25.21
N ARG A 375 8.01 4.68 -25.40
CA ARG A 375 6.85 3.88 -25.80
C ARG A 375 5.74 3.91 -24.74
N VAL A 376 6.07 3.84 -23.45
CA VAL A 376 5.07 3.98 -22.38
C VAL A 376 4.45 5.38 -22.36
N LEU A 377 5.25 6.44 -22.53
CA LEU A 377 4.75 7.81 -22.54
C LEU A 377 3.83 8.09 -23.74
N THR A 378 4.09 7.48 -24.89
CA THR A 378 3.22 7.61 -26.07
C THR A 378 1.93 6.78 -25.95
N THR A 379 1.97 5.59 -25.34
CA THR A 379 0.79 4.71 -25.25
C THR A 379 -0.10 5.01 -24.03
N ALA A 380 0.49 5.28 -22.86
CA ALA A 380 -0.25 5.53 -21.62
C ALA A 380 -0.37 7.01 -21.27
N GLY A 381 0.61 7.83 -21.64
CA GLY A 381 0.71 9.27 -21.40
C GLY A 381 0.00 9.79 -20.15
N SER A 382 -1.25 10.25 -20.24
CA SER A 382 -2.02 10.77 -19.08
C SER A 382 -2.15 9.85 -17.85
N TYR A 383 -2.01 8.52 -18.02
CA TYR A 383 -2.06 7.56 -16.92
C TYR A 383 -0.72 7.38 -16.19
N VAL A 384 0.35 7.96 -16.73
CA VAL A 384 1.70 7.87 -16.15
C VAL A 384 1.82 8.83 -14.97
N ARG A 385 2.50 8.40 -13.90
CA ARG A 385 2.72 9.22 -12.70
C ARG A 385 3.62 10.43 -12.99
N ASP A 386 3.36 11.57 -12.33
CA ASP A 386 4.09 12.82 -12.54
C ASP A 386 5.60 12.73 -12.26
N ASP A 387 6.05 11.81 -11.40
CA ASP A 387 7.47 11.55 -11.12
C ASP A 387 8.22 10.89 -12.29
N SER A 388 7.51 10.39 -13.30
CA SER A 388 8.11 9.73 -14.46
C SER A 388 8.85 10.72 -15.36
N VAL A 389 8.39 11.98 -15.42
CA VAL A 389 9.02 13.07 -16.21
C VAL A 389 10.42 13.40 -15.68
N PRO A 390 10.61 13.76 -14.39
CA PRO A 390 11.95 14.05 -13.87
C PRO A 390 12.87 12.83 -13.91
N ASN A 391 12.36 11.62 -13.66
CA ASN A 391 13.17 10.40 -13.73
C ASN A 391 13.70 10.13 -15.15
N LEU A 392 12.87 10.34 -16.18
CA LEU A 392 13.31 10.22 -17.57
C LEU A 392 14.29 11.33 -17.96
N ILE A 393 14.03 12.58 -17.57
CA ILE A 393 14.97 13.69 -17.80
C ILE A 393 16.33 13.37 -17.18
N GLN A 394 16.36 12.86 -15.95
CA GLN A 394 17.58 12.44 -15.29
C GLN A 394 18.29 11.29 -16.03
N LEU A 395 17.54 10.29 -16.52
CA LEU A 395 18.11 9.20 -17.30
C LEU A 395 18.75 9.69 -18.60
N ILE A 396 18.07 10.59 -19.32
CA ILE A 396 18.57 11.16 -20.58
C ILE A 396 19.82 11.99 -20.31
N THR A 397 19.79 12.88 -19.31
CA THR A 397 20.93 13.74 -18.94
C THR A 397 22.17 12.94 -18.57
N ASN A 398 22.00 11.78 -17.94
CA ASN A 398 23.08 10.86 -17.59
C ASN A 398 23.63 10.06 -18.79
N SER A 399 22.93 10.06 -19.93
CA SER A 399 23.25 9.23 -21.10
C SER A 399 23.76 10.10 -22.25
N VAL A 400 24.97 10.63 -22.09
CA VAL A 400 25.52 11.69 -22.96
C VAL A 400 25.63 11.26 -24.43
N GLU A 401 25.98 10.01 -24.70
CA GLU A 401 26.03 9.47 -26.06
C GLU A 401 24.67 9.44 -26.79
N MET A 402 23.54 9.44 -26.07
CA MET A 402 22.20 9.21 -26.63
C MET A 402 21.39 10.50 -26.85
N HIS A 403 21.95 11.69 -26.58
CA HIS A 403 21.17 12.94 -26.61
C HIS A 403 20.59 13.24 -28.00
N ALA A 404 21.40 13.20 -29.06
CA ALA A 404 20.95 13.50 -30.43
C ALA A 404 19.83 12.55 -30.88
N TYR A 405 20.02 11.26 -30.65
CA TYR A 405 19.03 10.21 -30.91
C TYR A 405 17.70 10.47 -30.18
N THR A 406 17.78 10.72 -28.87
CA THR A 406 16.60 10.88 -28.02
C THR A 406 15.80 12.12 -28.42
N VAL A 407 16.47 13.23 -28.71
CA VAL A 407 15.82 14.49 -29.07
C VAL A 407 15.12 14.38 -30.43
N GLN A 408 15.74 13.73 -31.42
CA GLN A 408 15.10 13.48 -32.71
C GLN A 408 13.83 12.63 -32.57
N ARG A 409 13.89 11.58 -31.76
CA ARG A 409 12.71 10.73 -31.51
C ARG A 409 11.62 11.44 -30.72
N LEU A 410 11.98 12.22 -29.70
CA LEU A 410 11.02 13.02 -28.94
C LEU A 410 10.37 14.08 -29.83
N TYR A 411 11.13 14.72 -30.72
CA TYR A 411 10.59 15.67 -31.69
C TYR A 411 9.58 15.01 -32.64
N LYS A 412 9.89 13.82 -33.17
CA LYS A 412 8.95 13.06 -34.00
C LYS A 412 7.68 12.69 -33.24
N ALA A 413 7.82 12.16 -32.02
CA ALA A 413 6.67 11.79 -31.20
C ALA A 413 5.80 12.99 -30.80
N LEU A 414 6.41 14.17 -30.63
CA LEU A 414 5.73 15.43 -30.36
C LEU A 414 4.89 15.91 -31.54
N LEU A 415 5.37 15.70 -32.78
CA LEU A 415 4.62 16.02 -34.00
C LEU A 415 3.40 15.12 -34.19
N ASP A 416 3.46 13.86 -33.72
CA ASP A 416 2.38 12.90 -33.86
C ASP A 416 1.20 13.21 -32.91
N ASP A 417 1.46 13.45 -31.61
CA ASP A 417 0.40 13.72 -30.61
C ASP A 417 0.86 14.65 -29.47
N ILE A 418 0.24 15.83 -29.39
CA ILE A 418 0.47 16.83 -28.34
C ILE A 418 -0.43 16.65 -27.10
N SER A 419 -1.37 15.70 -27.12
CA SER A 419 -2.32 15.49 -26.03
C SER A 419 -1.66 14.88 -24.80
N GLN A 420 -0.63 14.05 -24.99
CA GLN A 420 0.09 13.35 -23.93
C GLN A 420 1.05 14.28 -23.18
N GLN A 421 0.54 14.94 -22.13
CA GLN A 421 1.28 16.00 -21.42
C GLN A 421 2.66 15.59 -20.89
N PRO A 422 2.86 14.42 -20.25
CA PRO A 422 4.19 14.03 -19.76
C PRO A 422 5.23 13.88 -20.88
N LEU A 423 4.80 13.38 -22.06
CA LEU A 423 5.67 13.27 -23.23
C LEU A 423 6.11 14.66 -23.71
N VAL A 424 5.15 15.58 -23.83
CA VAL A 424 5.39 16.96 -24.31
C VAL A 424 6.31 17.72 -23.35
N GLN A 425 6.20 17.49 -22.04
CA GLN A 425 7.07 18.10 -21.03
C GLN A 425 8.52 17.65 -21.20
N VAL A 426 8.74 16.33 -21.33
CA VAL A 426 10.09 15.78 -21.58
C VAL A 426 10.64 16.28 -22.91
N ALA A 427 9.83 16.23 -23.98
CA ALA A 427 10.22 16.68 -25.31
C ALA A 427 10.61 18.16 -25.31
N SER A 428 9.79 19.04 -24.71
CA SER A 428 10.06 20.47 -24.61
C SER A 428 11.37 20.74 -23.86
N TRP A 429 11.60 20.05 -22.74
CA TRP A 429 12.84 20.18 -21.98
C TRP A 429 14.07 19.75 -22.80
N CYS A 430 14.00 18.58 -23.46
CA CYS A 430 15.08 18.04 -24.28
C CYS A 430 15.40 18.93 -25.50
N ILE A 431 14.38 19.47 -26.18
CA ILE A 431 14.56 20.43 -27.28
C ILE A 431 15.25 21.70 -26.77
N GLY A 432 14.88 22.18 -25.58
CA GLY A 432 15.54 23.32 -24.96
C GLY A 432 17.02 23.09 -24.66
N GLU A 433 17.39 21.91 -24.15
CA GLU A 433 18.77 21.59 -23.77
C GLU A 433 19.69 21.23 -24.94
N TYR A 434 19.15 20.45 -25.89
CA TYR A 434 19.89 19.78 -26.96
C TYR A 434 19.39 20.15 -28.36
N GLY A 435 18.72 21.29 -28.51
CA GLY A 435 18.19 21.76 -29.81
C GLY A 435 19.27 21.97 -30.87
N ASP A 436 20.51 22.27 -30.45
CA ASP A 436 21.68 22.34 -31.32
C ASP A 436 21.99 20.97 -31.98
N LEU A 437 21.87 19.88 -31.22
CA LEU A 437 22.04 18.51 -31.72
C LEU A 437 20.88 18.04 -32.61
N LEU A 438 19.68 18.62 -32.42
CA LEU A 438 18.53 18.34 -33.28
C LEU A 438 18.72 18.91 -34.68
N VAL A 439 19.15 20.17 -34.78
CA VAL A 439 19.32 20.90 -36.05
C VAL A 439 20.61 20.49 -36.78
N SER A 440 21.66 20.07 -36.05
CA SER A 440 22.92 19.65 -36.66
C SER A 440 22.78 18.39 -37.54
N GLY A 441 21.71 17.61 -37.38
CA GLY A 441 21.44 16.41 -38.17
C GLY A 441 22.49 15.30 -38.00
N GLN A 442 23.32 15.36 -36.96
CA GLN A 442 24.37 14.36 -36.69
C GLN A 442 23.84 13.33 -35.69
N CYS A 443 23.22 12.26 -36.21
CA CYS A 443 22.83 11.09 -35.43
C CYS A 443 23.61 9.88 -35.94
N GLU A 444 24.48 9.29 -35.11
CA GLU A 444 25.24 8.09 -35.48
C GLU A 444 24.38 6.81 -35.45
N GLU A 445 23.22 6.86 -34.78
CA GLU A 445 22.45 5.69 -34.37
C GLU A 445 21.19 5.40 -35.20
N GLU A 446 20.65 6.38 -35.93
CA GLU A 446 19.47 6.25 -36.81
C GLU A 446 19.55 7.33 -37.91
N GLU A 447 18.85 7.13 -39.04
CA GLU A 447 18.83 8.11 -40.13
C GLU A 447 18.32 9.47 -39.61
N PRO A 448 19.14 10.53 -39.65
CA PRO A 448 18.79 11.81 -39.05
C PRO A 448 17.71 12.50 -39.87
N ILE A 449 16.69 12.99 -39.16
CA ILE A 449 15.67 13.86 -39.75
C ILE A 449 16.31 15.24 -39.96
N GLN A 450 16.17 15.80 -41.15
CA GLN A 450 16.53 17.19 -41.43
C GLN A 450 15.45 18.09 -40.82
N VAL A 451 15.81 18.85 -39.79
CA VAL A 451 14.89 19.74 -39.07
C VAL A 451 15.43 21.17 -39.13
N SER A 452 14.60 22.12 -39.56
CA SER A 452 14.97 23.53 -39.59
C SER A 452 14.73 24.22 -38.23
N GLU A 453 15.49 25.27 -37.91
CA GLU A 453 15.29 26.05 -36.67
C GLU A 453 13.86 26.61 -36.57
N ASP A 454 13.27 27.00 -37.71
CA ASP A 454 11.93 27.59 -37.76
C ASP A 454 10.82 26.58 -37.46
N GLU A 455 10.93 25.35 -37.95
CA GLU A 455 9.97 24.28 -37.65
C GLU A 455 9.95 23.94 -36.15
N VAL A 456 11.13 23.91 -35.51
CA VAL A 456 11.20 23.68 -34.06
C VAL A 456 10.47 24.79 -33.28
N LEU A 457 10.64 26.04 -33.71
CA LEU A 457 9.94 27.18 -33.10
C LEU A 457 8.44 27.14 -33.36
N ASP A 458 7.99 26.77 -34.57
CA ASP A 458 6.57 26.59 -34.90
C ASP A 458 5.89 25.58 -33.96
N VAL A 459 6.56 24.45 -33.70
CA VAL A 459 6.04 23.42 -32.78
C VAL A 459 5.92 23.94 -31.36
N LEU A 460 6.96 24.58 -30.82
CA LEU A 460 6.93 25.11 -29.45
C LEU A 460 5.93 26.28 -29.29
N GLU A 461 5.80 27.14 -30.29
CA GLU A 461 4.77 28.19 -30.34
C GLU A 461 3.36 27.57 -30.38
N GLY A 462 3.17 26.50 -31.17
CA GLY A 462 1.94 25.72 -31.22
C GLY A 462 1.56 25.15 -29.86
N LEU A 463 2.53 24.62 -29.09
CA LEU A 463 2.31 24.13 -27.73
C LEU A 463 1.90 25.23 -26.75
N LEU A 464 2.48 26.42 -26.87
CA LEU A 464 2.15 27.55 -26.01
C LEU A 464 0.69 28.00 -26.23
N VAL A 465 0.25 28.06 -27.49
CA VAL A 465 -1.11 28.51 -27.87
C VAL A 465 -2.17 27.41 -27.70
N SER A 466 -1.81 26.13 -27.82
CA SER A 466 -2.74 25.02 -27.75
C SER A 466 -3.50 24.97 -26.41
N ASN A 467 -4.80 24.71 -26.48
CA ASN A 467 -5.66 24.53 -25.29
C ASN A 467 -5.40 23.22 -24.55
N LEU A 468 -4.82 22.22 -25.22
CA LEU A 468 -4.50 20.92 -24.63
C LEU A 468 -3.33 21.00 -23.64
N SER A 469 -2.46 22.01 -23.79
CA SER A 469 -1.28 22.18 -22.96
C SER A 469 -1.65 22.61 -21.54
N THR A 470 -1.07 21.94 -20.55
CA THR A 470 -1.16 22.38 -19.15
C THR A 470 -0.29 23.62 -18.92
N PRO A 471 -0.56 24.44 -17.88
CA PRO A 471 0.32 25.52 -17.46
C PRO A 471 1.79 25.11 -17.30
N VAL A 472 2.02 23.94 -16.71
CA VAL A 472 3.36 23.37 -16.51
C VAL A 472 4.04 23.10 -17.85
N THR A 473 3.33 22.48 -18.80
CA THR A 473 3.84 22.22 -20.16
C THR A 473 4.19 23.52 -20.88
N ARG A 474 3.32 24.54 -20.84
CA ARG A 474 3.63 25.88 -21.38
C ARG A 474 4.87 26.48 -20.73
N GLY A 475 5.03 26.24 -19.44
CA GLY A 475 6.21 26.64 -18.68
C GLY A 475 7.49 26.02 -19.22
N TYR A 476 7.50 24.70 -19.44
CA TYR A 476 8.61 23.99 -20.09
C TYR A 476 8.90 24.53 -21.49
N SER A 477 7.87 24.74 -22.32
CA SER A 477 8.03 25.27 -23.68
C SER A 477 8.61 26.69 -23.69
N LEU A 478 8.18 27.58 -22.77
CA LEU A 478 8.70 28.94 -22.67
C LEU A 478 10.17 28.96 -22.22
N THR A 479 10.54 28.13 -21.25
CA THR A 479 11.95 27.97 -20.85
C THR A 479 12.78 27.33 -21.96
N ALA A 480 12.23 26.38 -22.72
CA ALA A 480 12.90 25.79 -23.88
C ALA A 480 13.19 26.85 -24.95
N ILE A 481 12.19 27.67 -25.31
CA ILE A 481 12.35 28.81 -26.23
C ILE A 481 13.44 29.77 -25.75
N MET A 482 13.50 30.05 -24.44
CA MET A 482 14.55 30.89 -23.88
C MET A 482 15.94 30.25 -24.04
N LYS A 483 16.07 28.95 -23.78
CA LYS A 483 17.32 28.19 -23.99
C LYS A 483 17.74 28.12 -25.45
N LEU A 484 16.78 28.03 -26.38
CA LEU A 484 17.06 28.06 -27.82
C LEU A 484 17.62 29.41 -28.27
N SER A 485 17.37 30.50 -27.54
CA SER A 485 17.91 31.82 -27.89
C SER A 485 19.44 31.93 -27.83
N THR A 486 20.11 31.01 -27.13
CA THR A 486 21.59 30.91 -27.09
C THR A 486 22.13 29.83 -28.02
N ARG A 487 21.28 28.90 -28.47
CA ARG A 487 21.64 27.74 -29.29
C ARG A 487 21.38 27.98 -30.79
N PHE A 488 20.36 28.77 -31.13
CA PHE A 488 19.91 29.05 -32.51
C PHE A 488 20.27 30.46 -32.96
N SER A 489 20.32 30.64 -34.28
CA SER A 489 20.58 31.94 -34.92
C SER A 489 19.31 32.82 -34.99
N SER A 490 18.12 32.20 -34.93
CA SER A 490 16.80 32.84 -35.11
C SER A 490 16.29 33.63 -33.90
N MET A 491 17.13 34.50 -33.33
CA MET A 491 16.88 35.17 -32.05
C MET A 491 15.73 36.20 -32.05
N ASN A 492 15.52 36.90 -33.16
CA ASN A 492 14.52 37.98 -33.26
C ASN A 492 13.09 37.46 -33.11
N ARG A 493 12.83 36.26 -33.65
CA ARG A 493 11.54 35.58 -33.56
C ARG A 493 11.24 35.16 -32.11
N ILE A 494 12.21 34.52 -31.47
CA ILE A 494 12.14 34.11 -30.06
C ILE A 494 11.85 35.31 -29.15
N LYS A 495 12.55 36.44 -29.36
CA LYS A 495 12.32 37.67 -28.58
C LYS A 495 10.89 38.19 -28.72
N LYS A 496 10.30 38.10 -29.91
CA LYS A 496 8.90 38.50 -30.15
C LYS A 496 7.94 37.62 -29.35
N VAL A 497 8.10 36.29 -29.40
CA VAL A 497 7.26 35.33 -28.67
C VAL A 497 7.30 35.60 -27.17
N VAL A 498 8.50 35.71 -26.58
CA VAL A 498 8.69 35.99 -25.15
C VAL A 498 8.05 37.33 -24.75
N SER A 499 8.15 38.36 -25.59
CA SER A 499 7.55 39.66 -25.28
C SER A 499 6.02 39.64 -25.26
N ILE A 500 5.37 38.79 -26.07
CA ILE A 500 3.90 38.65 -26.09
C ILE A 500 3.42 37.94 -24.82
N TYR A 501 4.16 36.93 -24.36
CA TYR A 501 3.81 36.17 -23.15
C TYR A 501 4.00 36.96 -21.84
N GLY A 502 4.62 38.15 -21.88
CA GLY A 502 4.74 39.05 -20.72
C GLY A 502 3.41 39.62 -20.21
N SER A 503 2.32 39.47 -20.96
CA SER A 503 0.95 39.81 -20.55
C SER A 503 0.05 38.58 -20.38
N SER A 504 0.63 37.42 -20.09
CA SER A 504 -0.12 36.20 -19.77
C SER A 504 -0.96 36.38 -18.50
N ILE A 505 -2.09 35.68 -18.42
CA ILE A 505 -2.96 35.61 -17.23
C ILE A 505 -2.33 34.70 -16.16
N ASP A 506 -1.55 33.71 -16.58
CA ASP A 506 -0.83 32.81 -15.69
C ASP A 506 0.37 33.52 -15.08
N VAL A 507 0.38 33.62 -13.74
CA VAL A 507 1.40 34.33 -12.95
C VAL A 507 2.79 33.76 -13.20
N GLU A 508 2.92 32.44 -13.35
CA GLU A 508 4.19 31.75 -13.51
C GLU A 508 4.78 32.04 -14.91
N LEU A 509 3.94 31.92 -15.94
CA LEU A 509 4.34 32.23 -17.32
C LEU A 509 4.65 33.72 -17.48
N GLN A 510 3.84 34.59 -16.86
CA GLN A 510 4.05 36.04 -16.89
C GLN A 510 5.39 36.41 -16.26
N GLN A 511 5.69 35.86 -15.07
CA GLN A 511 6.94 36.12 -14.37
C GLN A 511 8.14 35.70 -15.23
N ARG A 512 8.14 34.46 -15.75
CA ARG A 512 9.20 33.96 -16.65
C ARG A 512 9.38 34.86 -17.88
N ALA A 513 8.29 35.20 -18.56
CA ALA A 513 8.33 36.01 -19.78
C ALA A 513 8.89 37.43 -19.52
N VAL A 514 8.51 38.06 -18.41
CA VAL A 514 9.02 39.39 -18.03
C VAL A 514 10.51 39.34 -17.69
N GLU A 515 10.95 38.35 -16.92
CA GLU A 515 12.38 38.13 -16.60
C GLU A 515 13.20 37.87 -17.86
N TYR A 516 12.74 36.97 -18.74
CA TYR A 516 13.40 36.67 -20.01
C TYR A 516 13.45 37.89 -20.93
N ASN A 517 12.39 38.70 -20.99
CA ASN A 517 12.37 39.94 -21.78
C ASN A 517 13.34 40.99 -21.22
N ALA A 518 13.55 41.05 -19.89
CA ALA A 518 14.56 41.90 -19.28
C ALA A 518 15.98 41.49 -19.72
N LEU A 519 16.27 40.18 -19.79
CA LEU A 519 17.52 39.66 -20.34
C LEU A 519 17.70 40.08 -21.81
N PHE A 520 16.68 39.94 -22.66
CA PHE A 520 16.74 40.35 -24.08
C PHE A 520 16.85 41.87 -24.32
N LYS A 521 16.46 42.70 -23.36
CA LYS A 521 16.48 44.17 -23.49
C LYS A 521 17.73 44.81 -22.90
N LYS A 522 18.20 44.33 -21.74
CA LYS A 522 19.27 44.97 -20.96
C LYS A 522 20.55 44.15 -20.86
N TYR A 523 20.45 42.83 -20.86
CA TYR A 523 21.56 41.93 -20.47
C TYR A 523 21.78 40.82 -21.50
N ASP A 524 21.79 41.20 -22.79
CA ASP A 524 21.85 40.23 -23.87
C ASP A 524 23.11 39.35 -23.82
N HIS A 525 24.23 39.95 -23.45
CA HIS A 525 25.53 39.31 -23.27
C HIS A 525 25.58 38.31 -22.10
N MET A 526 24.65 38.36 -21.15
CA MET A 526 24.63 37.44 -20.00
C MET A 526 23.91 36.12 -20.31
N ARG A 527 23.09 36.07 -21.38
CA ARG A 527 22.29 34.88 -21.71
C ARG A 527 23.13 33.62 -21.95
N PRO A 528 24.24 33.64 -22.73
CA PRO A 528 25.03 32.44 -22.97
C PRO A 528 25.61 31.83 -21.68
N ALA A 529 26.02 32.68 -20.73
CA ALA A 529 26.58 32.22 -19.45
C ALA A 529 25.51 31.66 -18.49
N LEU A 530 24.29 32.19 -18.52
CA LEU A 530 23.19 31.77 -17.63
C LEU A 530 22.42 30.55 -18.17
N LEU A 531 22.38 30.37 -19.49
CA LEU A 531 21.60 29.33 -20.18
C LEU A 531 22.47 28.19 -20.72
N GLU A 532 23.64 28.00 -20.09
CA GLU A 532 24.49 26.83 -20.29
C GLU A 532 23.75 25.55 -19.87
N ARG A 533 24.22 24.39 -20.35
CA ARG A 533 23.58 23.10 -20.05
C ARG A 533 23.56 22.84 -18.55
N MET A 534 22.42 22.39 -18.05
CA MET A 534 22.25 22.11 -16.62
C MET A 534 23.21 21.00 -16.17
N PRO A 535 23.79 21.10 -14.95
CA PRO A 535 24.63 20.04 -14.40
C PRO A 535 23.88 18.71 -14.26
N ILE A 536 24.63 17.62 -14.40
CA ILE A 536 24.10 16.26 -14.23
C ILE A 536 23.70 16.05 -12.77
N MET A 537 22.46 15.59 -12.54
CA MET A 537 21.97 15.29 -11.19
C MET A 537 22.56 13.98 -10.66
N GLU A 538 23.23 14.03 -9.51
CA GLU A 538 23.67 12.83 -8.80
C GLU A 538 22.46 12.00 -8.36
N LYS A 539 22.54 10.67 -8.52
CA LYS A 539 21.51 9.77 -8.01
C LYS A 539 21.46 9.89 -6.48
N THR A 540 20.34 10.34 -5.93
CA THR A 540 20.03 10.11 -4.50
C THR A 540 20.02 8.61 -4.27
N ALA A 541 21.12 8.08 -3.73
CA ALA A 541 21.17 6.72 -3.23
C ALA A 541 20.14 6.61 -2.12
N THR A 542 19.04 5.91 -2.38
CA THR A 542 18.16 5.42 -1.33
C THR A 542 18.98 4.50 -0.44
N ASN A 543 19.23 4.92 0.80
CA ASN A 543 19.83 4.09 1.84
C ASN A 543 18.95 2.85 2.11
N GLY A 544 19.17 1.80 1.34
CA GLY A 544 18.86 0.42 1.71
C GLY A 544 20.11 -0.25 2.30
N PRO A 545 19.97 -1.29 3.14
CA PRO A 545 21.13 -1.95 3.74
C PRO A 545 21.99 -2.54 2.62
N ALA A 546 23.26 -2.15 2.59
CA ALA A 546 24.21 -2.66 1.61
C ALA A 546 24.36 -4.19 1.80
N GLU A 547 23.98 -4.96 0.78
CA GLU A 547 24.45 -6.34 0.63
C GLU A 547 25.97 -6.29 0.46
N ILE A 548 26.68 -6.82 1.44
CA ILE A 548 28.12 -7.03 1.39
C ILE A 548 28.36 -8.19 0.42
N VAL A 549 28.66 -7.86 -0.84
CA VAL A 549 29.29 -8.81 -1.75
C VAL A 549 30.77 -8.86 -1.41
N GLN A 550 31.16 -9.92 -0.70
CA GLN A 550 32.56 -10.29 -0.52
C GLN A 550 33.11 -10.81 -1.86
N THR A 551 34.05 -10.07 -2.44
CA THR A 551 35.01 -10.64 -3.39
C THR A 551 36.41 -10.18 -3.01
N ASN A 552 37.29 -11.17 -2.85
CA ASN A 552 38.66 -11.08 -2.34
C ASN A 552 39.60 -10.18 -3.17
N GLY A 553 40.41 -9.39 -2.45
CA GLY A 553 41.81 -9.04 -2.71
C GLY A 553 42.25 -8.57 -4.11
N GLU A 554 42.70 -7.32 -4.22
CA GLU A 554 44.12 -6.97 -4.10
C GLU A 554 44.28 -5.44 -4.03
N THR A 555 45.18 -5.04 -3.15
CA THR A 555 45.61 -3.67 -2.84
C THR A 555 46.44 -3.08 -3.97
N ASP A 556 46.23 -1.79 -4.27
CA ASP A 556 47.37 -0.90 -4.49
C ASP A 556 47.06 0.54 -4.08
N SER A 557 47.97 1.08 -3.28
CA SER A 557 47.93 2.39 -2.64
C SER A 557 48.95 3.32 -3.30
N THR A 558 48.55 4.54 -3.66
CA THR A 558 49.48 5.67 -3.81
C THR A 558 48.85 6.97 -3.31
N ILE A 559 49.61 7.68 -2.48
CA ILE A 559 49.29 8.88 -1.69
C ILE A 559 49.91 10.12 -2.38
N LEU A 560 49.36 11.31 -2.08
CA LEU A 560 49.92 12.69 -2.09
C LEU A 560 49.16 13.61 -3.07
N ASP A 561 48.70 14.82 -2.74
CA ASP A 561 49.21 15.81 -1.79
C ASP A 561 48.11 16.79 -1.33
N THR A 562 48.06 17.08 -0.03
CA THR A 562 47.40 18.27 0.54
C THR A 562 48.46 19.31 0.87
N LYS A 563 48.44 20.45 0.17
CA LYS A 563 49.20 21.65 0.56
C LYS A 563 48.26 22.79 0.96
N HIS A 564 48.37 23.15 2.23
CA HIS A 564 47.80 24.32 2.90
C HIS A 564 48.55 25.61 2.49
N LEU A 565 47.87 26.77 2.48
CA LEU A 565 48.34 28.10 2.95
C LEU A 565 47.23 29.16 2.69
N PRO A 566 47.22 30.35 3.35
CA PRO A 566 47.18 30.64 4.79
C PRO A 566 46.01 31.57 5.19
N SER A 567 45.78 31.70 6.48
CA SER A 567 44.86 32.65 7.11
C SER A 567 45.42 34.08 7.15
N ILE A 568 44.64 35.06 6.69
CA ILE A 568 44.84 36.49 6.96
C ILE A 568 43.52 37.09 7.48
N THR A 569 43.62 37.72 8.64
CA THR A 569 42.59 38.44 9.41
C THR A 569 42.08 39.68 8.66
N GLN A 570 40.77 39.94 8.67
CA GLN A 570 40.17 41.23 8.24
C GLN A 570 39.62 42.01 9.44
N PRO A 571 39.83 43.34 9.52
CA PRO A 571 39.12 44.21 10.45
C PRO A 571 37.78 44.68 9.86
N ALA A 572 36.87 45.03 10.76
CA ALA A 572 35.50 45.44 10.50
C ALA A 572 35.37 46.77 9.72
N SER A 573 34.49 46.79 8.71
CA SER A 573 33.64 47.95 8.38
C SER A 573 32.60 47.60 7.32
N GLN A 574 31.36 48.02 7.60
CA GLN A 574 30.12 47.94 6.86
C GLN A 574 30.21 48.27 5.36
N VAL A 575 29.67 47.40 4.48
CA VAL A 575 28.77 47.73 3.35
C VAL A 575 27.98 46.44 3.00
N GLY A 576 26.66 46.55 2.84
CA GLY A 576 25.77 45.42 2.61
C GLY A 576 26.02 44.69 1.28
N GLN A 577 26.06 43.36 1.34
CA GLN A 577 25.94 42.47 0.20
C GLN A 577 24.96 41.34 0.55
N CYS A 578 23.84 41.34 -0.16
CA CYS A 578 22.85 40.28 -0.18
C CYS A 578 23.46 39.03 -0.82
N ASN A 579 23.64 37.97 -0.04
CA ASN A 579 23.92 36.64 -0.55
C ASN A 579 22.66 36.06 -1.20
N TYR A 580 22.78 35.73 -2.48
CA TYR A 580 21.85 34.89 -3.22
C TYR A 580 21.92 33.46 -2.68
N HIS A 581 21.10 33.17 -1.67
CA HIS A 581 20.50 31.84 -1.54
C HIS A 581 19.11 31.93 -2.16
N ILE A 582 18.86 31.09 -3.16
CA ILE A 582 17.53 30.82 -3.70
C ILE A 582 16.70 30.24 -2.55
N CYS A 583 16.01 31.13 -1.84
CA CYS A 583 15.04 30.79 -0.83
C CYS A 583 13.78 30.35 -1.56
N PHE A 584 13.55 29.03 -1.63
CA PHE A 584 12.20 28.52 -1.80
C PHE A 584 11.37 29.04 -0.63
N CYS A 585 10.67 30.16 -0.85
CA CYS A 585 9.58 30.58 0.01
C CYS A 585 8.46 29.54 -0.16
N PHE A 586 8.56 28.42 0.57
CA PHE A 586 7.37 27.68 0.96
C PHE A 586 6.52 28.65 1.76
N ALA A 587 5.42 29.13 1.17
CA ALA A 587 4.41 29.88 1.90
C ALA A 587 4.02 29.04 3.12
N GLY A 588 4.40 29.50 4.32
CA GLY A 588 4.03 28.85 5.57
C GLY A 588 2.51 28.72 5.67
N ILE A 589 2.04 27.64 6.29
CA ILE A 589 0.60 27.47 6.53
C ILE A 589 0.17 28.64 7.43
N PRO A 590 -0.85 29.43 7.03
CA PRO A 590 -1.28 30.57 7.83
C PRO A 590 -1.82 30.11 9.19
N PRO A 591 -1.66 30.92 10.24
CA PRO A 591 -2.17 30.57 11.56
C PRO A 591 -3.69 30.41 11.55
N MET A 592 -4.19 29.50 12.38
CA MET A 592 -5.61 29.13 12.46
C MET A 592 -6.15 29.36 13.88
N THR A 593 -7.25 30.11 14.01
CA THR A 593 -8.02 30.14 15.27
C THR A 593 -8.95 28.94 15.33
N ALA A 594 -8.70 27.99 16.22
CA ALA A 594 -9.51 26.79 16.34
C ALA A 594 -10.67 26.91 17.33
N TYR A 595 -10.55 27.81 18.31
CA TYR A 595 -11.61 28.05 19.29
C TYR A 595 -11.60 29.50 19.76
N ASN A 596 -12.79 30.12 19.83
CA ASN A 596 -12.95 31.46 20.39
C ASN A 596 -14.38 31.61 20.95
N LYS A 597 -14.58 31.19 22.21
CA LYS A 597 -15.85 31.33 22.93
C LYS A 597 -15.60 31.46 24.44
N ASN A 598 -16.50 32.14 25.14
CA ASN A 598 -16.52 32.27 26.62
C ASN A 598 -15.19 32.76 27.22
N GLY A 599 -14.50 33.67 26.53
CA GLY A 599 -13.24 34.26 26.98
C GLY A 599 -11.99 33.36 26.79
N LEU A 600 -12.14 32.13 26.27
CA LEU A 600 -11.02 31.27 25.85
C LEU A 600 -10.78 31.40 24.34
N LYS A 601 -9.55 31.76 23.96
CA LYS A 601 -9.10 31.82 22.57
C LYS A 601 -7.95 30.83 22.36
N ILE A 602 -8.06 29.96 21.35
CA ILE A 602 -7.03 28.97 20.97
C ILE A 602 -6.62 29.19 19.52
N GLU A 603 -5.33 29.41 19.29
CA GLU A 603 -4.72 29.65 17.99
C GLU A 603 -3.58 28.66 17.71
N PHE A 604 -3.48 28.21 16.47
CA PHE A 604 -2.44 27.32 15.97
C PHE A 604 -1.54 28.07 15.01
N THR A 605 -0.22 27.92 15.18
CA THR A 605 0.79 28.34 14.21
C THR A 605 1.58 27.12 13.75
N PHE A 606 2.05 27.15 12.50
CA PHE A 606 2.66 26.01 11.84
C PHE A 606 4.02 26.40 11.28
N GLU A 607 5.06 25.67 11.66
CA GLU A 607 6.43 25.90 11.21
C GLU A 607 7.06 24.57 10.78
N ARG A 608 7.92 24.55 9.75
CA ARG A 608 8.76 23.37 9.46
C ARG A 608 10.04 23.47 10.28
N ALA A 609 10.42 22.37 10.95
CA ALA A 609 11.63 22.36 11.76
C ALA A 609 12.88 22.49 10.88
N ASN A 610 13.77 23.44 11.18
CA ASN A 610 15.11 23.53 10.60
C ASN A 610 16.08 22.86 11.59
N PRO A 611 16.88 21.84 11.23
CA PRO A 611 17.32 21.43 9.88
C PRO A 611 16.55 20.25 9.24
N ASN A 612 15.42 19.80 9.80
CA ASN A 612 14.76 18.56 9.38
C ASN A 612 13.37 18.82 8.75
N PRO A 613 13.26 19.00 7.42
CA PRO A 613 12.04 19.49 6.75
C PRO A 613 10.86 18.51 6.80
N ASN A 614 11.10 17.26 7.22
CA ASN A 614 10.06 16.25 7.42
C ASN A 614 9.32 16.38 8.76
N ILE A 615 9.76 17.27 9.65
CA ILE A 615 9.13 17.52 10.94
C ILE A 615 8.35 18.84 10.87
N ALA A 616 7.03 18.75 11.01
CA ALA A 616 6.18 19.92 11.23
C ALA A 616 6.07 20.21 12.74
N VAL A 617 6.34 21.46 13.12
CA VAL A 617 6.14 22.01 14.46
C VAL A 617 4.82 22.75 14.47
N ILE A 618 3.90 22.27 15.30
CA ILE A 618 2.61 22.93 15.55
C ILE A 618 2.70 23.60 16.92
N THR A 619 2.51 24.91 16.96
CA THR A 619 2.45 25.69 18.21
C THR A 619 1.02 26.07 18.54
N ILE A 620 0.57 25.71 19.74
CA ILE A 620 -0.75 26.08 20.26
C ILE A 620 -0.60 27.27 21.20
N HIS A 621 -1.38 28.32 20.98
CA HIS A 621 -1.53 29.49 21.83
C HIS A 621 -2.95 29.49 22.42
N ALA A 622 -3.09 29.17 23.71
CA ALA A 622 -4.35 29.31 24.43
C ALA A 622 -4.30 30.53 25.35
N THR A 623 -5.31 31.39 25.28
CA THR A 623 -5.44 32.63 26.04
C THR A 623 -6.78 32.64 26.78
N ASN A 624 -6.74 32.80 28.10
CA ASN A 624 -7.93 33.04 28.92
C ASN A 624 -8.04 34.55 29.22
N SER A 625 -9.17 35.15 28.85
CA SER A 625 -9.51 36.56 29.08
C SER A 625 -10.56 36.77 30.17
N THR A 626 -10.96 35.69 30.86
CA THR A 626 -11.89 35.75 32.01
C THR A 626 -11.14 35.99 33.33
N GLU A 627 -11.82 36.55 34.32
CA GLU A 627 -11.27 36.77 35.68
C GLU A 627 -11.22 35.47 36.52
N ALA A 628 -11.80 34.38 36.03
CA ALA A 628 -11.82 33.08 36.70
C ALA A 628 -10.74 32.14 36.16
N ASP A 629 -10.11 31.39 37.06
CA ASP A 629 -9.14 30.36 36.70
C ASP A 629 -9.85 29.21 35.95
N MET A 630 -9.36 28.86 34.76
CA MET A 630 -9.80 27.67 34.03
C MET A 630 -8.95 26.48 34.47
N THR A 631 -9.53 25.55 35.23
CA THR A 631 -8.88 24.30 35.66
C THR A 631 -9.24 23.15 34.73
N GLU A 632 -8.37 22.13 34.64
CA GLU A 632 -8.60 20.89 33.87
C GLU A 632 -8.69 21.05 32.34
N PHE A 633 -7.73 21.77 31.74
CA PHE A 633 -7.63 21.86 30.28
C PHE A 633 -7.18 20.54 29.65
N VAL A 634 -8.13 19.76 29.11
CA VAL A 634 -7.85 18.52 28.37
C VAL A 634 -7.94 18.78 26.87
N PHE A 635 -6.80 18.66 26.17
CA PHE A 635 -6.71 18.78 24.72
C PHE A 635 -6.54 17.40 24.08
N GLN A 636 -7.50 16.98 23.25
CA GLN A 636 -7.44 15.74 22.48
C GLN A 636 -7.34 16.07 20.99
N ALA A 637 -6.40 15.44 20.29
CA ALA A 637 -6.19 15.64 18.86
C ALA A 637 -5.96 14.30 18.15
N ALA A 638 -6.66 14.09 17.04
CA ALA A 638 -6.38 13.01 16.10
C ALA A 638 -5.28 13.45 15.15
N VAL A 639 -4.20 12.68 15.06
CA VAL A 639 -3.04 12.98 14.22
C VAL A 639 -2.81 11.90 13.15
N PRO A 640 -2.41 12.26 11.91
CA PRO A 640 -2.05 11.29 10.88
C PRO A 640 -0.85 10.43 11.30
N LYS A 641 -0.62 9.29 10.60
CA LYS A 641 0.49 8.35 10.83
C LYS A 641 1.90 8.89 10.49
N GLN A 642 2.15 10.19 10.64
CA GLN A 642 3.42 10.85 10.35
C GLN A 642 4.11 11.30 11.66
N GLN A 643 5.43 11.35 11.66
CA GLN A 643 6.21 11.75 12.85
C GLN A 643 6.08 13.27 13.07
N LEU A 644 5.31 13.67 14.07
CA LEU A 644 5.01 15.07 14.40
C LEU A 644 5.65 15.48 15.73
N ARG A 645 6.13 16.73 15.80
CA ARG A 645 6.60 17.35 17.05
C ARG A 645 5.65 18.47 17.42
N MET A 646 5.02 18.38 18.58
CA MET A 646 4.10 19.42 19.05
C MET A 646 4.74 20.22 20.19
N ARG A 647 4.68 21.54 20.10
CA ARG A 647 5.11 22.45 21.16
C ARG A 647 3.89 23.23 21.65
N VAL A 648 3.52 23.05 22.91
CA VAL A 648 2.37 23.73 23.51
C VAL A 648 2.87 24.90 24.33
N LYS A 649 2.41 26.11 24.02
CA LYS A 649 2.72 27.33 24.78
C LYS A 649 1.44 27.87 25.41
N LEU A 650 1.29 27.69 26.70
CA LEU A 650 0.19 28.23 27.49
C LEU A 650 0.57 29.62 28.00
N THR A 651 -0.27 30.63 27.77
CA THR A 651 -0.09 31.97 28.33
C THR A 651 -1.35 32.35 29.07
N TYR A 652 -1.27 32.49 30.39
CA TYR A 652 -2.40 32.83 31.25
C TYR A 652 -1.99 33.86 32.30
N THR A 653 -2.95 34.57 32.86
CA THR A 653 -2.69 35.54 33.94
C THR A 653 -3.10 34.89 35.26
N HIS A 654 -2.17 34.74 36.20
CA HIS A 654 -2.46 34.22 37.53
C HIS A 654 -2.19 35.33 38.55
N LYS A 655 -3.23 35.73 39.29
CA LYS A 655 -3.18 36.81 40.31
C LYS A 655 -2.62 38.14 39.79
N GLY A 656 -2.97 38.53 38.56
CA GLY A 656 -2.52 39.79 37.94
C GLY A 656 -1.13 39.73 37.31
N SER A 657 -0.43 38.59 37.37
CA SER A 657 0.87 38.39 36.74
C SER A 657 0.75 37.45 35.53
N PRO A 658 1.34 37.80 34.37
CA PRO A 658 1.36 36.90 33.21
C PRO A 658 2.31 35.71 33.48
N VAL A 659 1.80 34.50 33.32
CA VAL A 659 2.51 33.22 33.41
C VAL A 659 2.57 32.58 32.03
N GLN A 660 3.74 32.05 31.66
CA GLN A 660 3.95 31.30 30.42
C GLN A 660 4.47 29.91 30.75
N ASP A 661 3.72 28.88 30.35
CA ASP A 661 4.11 27.47 30.47
C ASP A 661 4.37 26.88 29.09
N LEU A 662 5.47 26.11 28.96
CA LEU A 662 5.87 25.46 27.73
C LEU A 662 5.96 23.95 27.93
N ALA A 663 5.26 23.19 27.10
CA ALA A 663 5.34 21.73 27.06
C ALA A 663 5.69 21.26 25.65
N GLU A 664 6.42 20.16 25.52
CA GLU A 664 6.82 19.60 24.23
C GLU A 664 6.50 18.10 24.17
N VAL A 665 5.77 17.69 23.14
CA VAL A 665 5.41 16.30 22.88
C VAL A 665 6.17 15.84 21.65
N ASN A 666 7.16 14.98 21.89
CA ASN A 666 8.11 14.52 20.88
C ASN A 666 7.74 13.16 20.26
N ASN A 667 6.85 12.37 20.90
CA ASN A 667 6.39 11.06 20.44
C ASN A 667 4.92 10.85 20.85
N PHE A 668 4.01 10.74 19.88
CA PHE A 668 2.63 10.31 20.13
C PHE A 668 2.59 8.78 20.29
N PRO A 669 2.10 8.22 21.41
CA PRO A 669 2.00 6.77 21.57
C PRO A 669 1.06 6.17 20.50
N PRO A 670 1.38 4.99 19.93
CA PRO A 670 0.58 4.36 18.87
C PRO A 670 -0.89 4.10 19.25
N GLN A 671 -1.18 4.00 20.55
CA GLN A 671 -2.52 3.72 21.08
C GLN A 671 -3.45 4.96 21.08
N SER A 672 -2.91 6.15 20.88
CA SER A 672 -3.69 7.40 20.78
C SER A 672 -4.22 7.65 19.38
N TRP A 673 -3.99 6.71 18.46
CA TRP A 673 -4.38 6.79 17.05
C TRP A 673 -5.76 6.16 16.88
N GLN A 674 -6.80 6.94 17.12
CA GLN A 674 -8.17 6.66 16.65
C GLN A 674 -8.67 7.83 15.81
#